data_AF-A0A084W923-F1
#
_entry.id   AF-A0A084W923-F1
#
_cell.length_a   1.000
_cell.length_b   1.000
_cell.length_c   1.000
_cell.angle_alpha   90.00
_cell.angle_beta   90.00
_cell.angle_gamma   90.00
#
_symmetry.space_group_name_H-M   'P 1'
#
loop_
_entity.id
_entity.type
_entity.pdbx_description
1 polymer ?
#
loop_
_entity_poly.entity_id
_entity_poly.type
_entity_poly.pdbx_seq_one_letter_code
_entity_poly.pdbx_strand_id
1 'polypeptide(L)'
;MKPLLCLIAGVLWSMAPATIGAPATVPSKEMVRDQEVLDRSKQKPYANNLTPHRWLPFSLQLDFMRRFGYLEKGPSQAEALYSGEAIVDAIRHVQKFAALPETGVLDRRTLELMSAPRCGVVDVMQHDQSLRHRRYVIGSESWRKRRITYFIANWSSKVGEDSVAKFMAKAFDEWSKYSKLRFVRVYDPSADIIIGFGSGHHGDNYPFDGPGNILAHAFYPYEMNAYGGDIHFDEDENWKENSTHLGEGVDFYSVAIHELGHSLGLAHSPVYSSLMFPYYKGIAQGTLDYDDILAMYQLYIQNPHITDDPDWVDVTQPTTEMYVFSTDTPAPRLPDLDADQAPYSERPLPSTTEVYNVPITFVGDYETVDEHIRRHYSPPQVTHVPEYTPVPDICSGSFDAIGLLRGEIFIFKGAYLWRLTEKYRIKEGYPVKIWQVFRGFPKTVTHIDAVYERLDDNAIVLFSGRSYWVFDALNFLRPEVRPLTDYGLPEDLERIDAAMVWPKNNKTYLFAGDRFWRYNDTALEMDEGYPSPMDRWFGIPRDIDAATAVASAVFSFSTSCQVETLQSIPENVFISASNCRSTDFEVHRNWLAITHSLPLSRWYYEKTSEWTLDYPPFFAYFEWLLSQVAKSFDPRMLEVKNLNYASEQTVLFQRFSVIVTDVVFALGVRRCLRALTGGDSKASRSVLIGGALLLGNAGLLMVDHIHFQYNGFLFGVLLLSIGALMENRPLQSAFLFAVLLNLKHIFIYVAPVYMVYLLRFYCLRGSTVGRAVMKLIKLGSVVVGVCLLSFGPFYNHIPQVLSRLFPFKRGLTHAYWAPNFWALYNTADKALAIALGRPGTATNASSTSGLVQTFEHSVLPSISPLVTFALTGVAMLPVVVKLWTLKTSLSPAHLGRCFVRAIVLCGCTSFLFGWHVHEKAILMVLIPLTLLAVGNQQDARWTIFLGIVAHYSLFPLLFKPELTLVKISLHIAYTAISVVFLKLLHRGTFFRMHEFLYLAGFPILCVYENVVHGAIGLQERLPFLPLLLTSVYCAVGVVYFWIAYQVAFLRASNTESVTEGKKKK
;
A
#
# COMPACT_ATOMS: atom_id res chain seq x y z
N MET A 1 40.97 -25.06 -5.13
CA MET A 1 40.32 -25.35 -3.83
C MET A 1 40.93 -24.52 -2.71
N LYS A 2 42.23 -24.64 -2.38
CA LYS A 2 42.87 -23.79 -1.34
C LYS A 2 42.53 -22.27 -1.37
N PRO A 3 42.60 -21.53 -2.50
CA PRO A 3 42.26 -20.10 -2.48
C PRO A 3 40.76 -19.80 -2.28
N LEU A 4 39.87 -20.72 -2.68
CA LEU A 4 38.43 -20.59 -2.43
C LEU A 4 38.11 -20.84 -0.95
N LEU A 5 38.82 -21.80 -0.34
CA LEU A 5 38.79 -22.03 1.10
C LEU A 5 39.40 -20.87 1.90
N CYS A 6 40.43 -20.18 1.40
CA CYS A 6 40.95 -18.97 2.06
C CYS A 6 39.96 -17.79 2.01
N LEU A 7 39.22 -17.60 0.91
CA LEU A 7 38.19 -16.56 0.85
C LEU A 7 37.03 -16.85 1.82
N ILE A 8 36.60 -18.12 1.89
CA ILE A 8 35.53 -18.56 2.80
C ILE A 8 36.02 -18.54 4.27
N ALA A 9 37.26 -18.96 4.54
CA ALA A 9 37.85 -18.92 5.87
C ALA A 9 38.11 -17.49 6.36
N GLY A 10 38.46 -16.55 5.48
CA GLY A 10 38.61 -15.13 5.84
C GLY A 10 37.30 -14.51 6.34
N VAL A 11 36.16 -14.92 5.78
CA VAL A 11 34.83 -14.50 6.22
C VAL A 11 34.35 -15.28 7.46
N LEU A 12 34.77 -16.53 7.63
CA LEU A 12 34.42 -17.35 8.81
C LEU A 12 35.26 -17.04 10.07
N TRP A 13 36.49 -16.55 9.92
CA TRP A 13 37.37 -16.26 11.07
C TRP A 13 36.95 -14.96 11.80
N SER A 14 36.38 -13.98 11.10
CA SER A 14 35.95 -12.70 11.69
C SER A 14 34.62 -12.77 12.46
N MET A 15 34.05 -13.96 12.70
CA MET A 15 32.72 -14.14 13.31
C MET A 15 32.66 -15.26 14.37
N ALA A 16 33.78 -15.59 15.01
CA ALA A 16 33.76 -16.52 16.15
C ALA A 16 33.14 -15.87 17.40
N PRO A 17 32.03 -16.39 17.97
CA PRO A 17 31.51 -15.89 19.24
C PRO A 17 32.44 -16.29 20.39
N ALA A 18 32.55 -15.44 21.41
CA ALA A 18 33.24 -15.77 22.64
C ALA A 18 32.57 -16.97 23.35
N THR A 19 33.38 -17.77 24.03
CA THR A 19 32.97 -19.03 24.68
C THR A 19 31.88 -18.84 25.75
N ILE A 20 30.79 -19.60 25.63
CA ILE A 20 29.72 -19.66 26.62
C ILE A 20 30.18 -20.44 27.86
N GLY A 21 30.03 -19.84 29.04
CA GLY A 21 30.26 -20.49 30.33
C GLY A 21 29.15 -21.46 30.72
N ALA A 22 29.50 -22.51 31.47
CA ALA A 22 28.58 -23.58 31.87
C ALA A 22 27.47 -23.12 32.86
N PRO A 23 26.31 -23.80 32.91
CA PRO A 23 25.18 -23.41 33.76
C PRO A 23 25.37 -23.85 35.22
N ALA A 24 24.91 -23.02 36.15
CA ALA A 24 24.76 -23.37 37.56
C ALA A 24 23.46 -24.14 37.82
N THR A 25 23.52 -25.11 38.74
CA THR A 25 22.46 -26.07 39.06
C THR A 25 21.72 -25.74 40.36
N VAL A 26 20.58 -26.44 40.57
CA VAL A 26 19.91 -26.81 41.86
C VAL A 26 18.77 -25.86 42.34
N PRO A 27 17.65 -26.33 42.95
CA PRO A 27 16.98 -27.65 42.94
C PRO A 27 15.47 -27.61 42.56
N SER A 28 14.87 -28.81 42.48
CA SER A 28 13.43 -29.10 42.41
C SER A 28 12.78 -29.40 43.77
N LYS A 29 11.47 -29.10 43.91
CA LYS A 29 10.42 -29.65 44.84
C LYS A 29 9.21 -28.67 44.86
N GLU A 30 7.92 -29.01 44.93
CA GLU A 30 7.07 -30.24 44.99
C GLU A 30 5.91 -30.04 43.96
N MET A 31 5.33 -31.03 43.24
CA MET A 31 4.50 -32.17 43.65
C MET A 31 3.28 -31.74 44.52
N VAL A 32 2.02 -31.81 44.08
CA VAL A 32 1.17 -33.03 44.08
C VAL A 32 -0.27 -32.69 43.60
N ARG A 33 -0.83 -33.50 42.68
CA ARG A 33 -2.28 -33.82 42.46
C ARG A 33 -3.27 -32.73 42.00
N ASP A 34 -4.41 -33.07 41.38
CA ASP A 34 -4.97 -34.39 40.99
C ASP A 34 -5.67 -34.31 39.61
N GLN A 35 -5.90 -35.48 38.99
CA GLN A 35 -6.51 -35.63 37.66
C GLN A 35 -7.80 -36.48 37.74
N GLU A 36 -8.82 -36.10 36.96
CA GLU A 36 -10.03 -36.89 36.60
C GLU A 36 -11.00 -37.36 37.72
N VAL A 37 -12.31 -37.19 37.47
CA VAL A 37 -13.28 -38.30 37.41
C VAL A 37 -14.55 -37.86 36.65
N LEU A 38 -15.14 -38.83 35.97
CA LEU A 38 -16.33 -38.79 35.12
C LEU A 38 -17.65 -38.61 35.91
N ASP A 39 -18.66 -37.93 35.34
CA ASP A 39 -20.04 -38.46 35.42
C ASP A 39 -20.89 -38.07 34.17
N ARG A 40 -21.80 -38.97 33.81
CA ARG A 40 -22.81 -38.88 32.74
C ARG A 40 -24.10 -39.59 33.18
N SER A 41 -25.11 -38.85 33.62
CA SER A 41 -26.53 -39.25 33.40
C SER A 41 -27.48 -38.04 33.47
N LYS A 42 -28.09 -37.65 32.34
CA LYS A 42 -29.49 -37.94 31.95
C LYS A 42 -30.58 -37.24 32.80
N GLN A 43 -31.15 -36.13 32.28
CA GLN A 43 -32.54 -36.13 31.80
C GLN A 43 -32.91 -34.91 30.94
N LYS A 44 -33.91 -35.14 30.07
CA LYS A 44 -34.29 -34.44 28.84
C LYS A 44 -35.34 -33.31 29.10
N PRO A 45 -35.87 -32.59 28.09
CA PRO A 45 -35.76 -31.13 28.04
C PRO A 45 -37.08 -30.37 28.27
N TYR A 46 -36.97 -29.07 28.53
CA TYR A 46 -38.03 -28.11 28.24
C TYR A 46 -37.57 -27.14 27.14
N ALA A 47 -38.30 -27.14 26.03
CA ALA A 47 -38.17 -26.11 25.01
C ALA A 47 -39.07 -24.93 25.40
N ASN A 48 -38.55 -23.71 25.30
CA ASN A 48 -39.36 -22.50 25.26
C ASN A 48 -38.75 -21.51 24.25
N ASN A 49 -39.31 -21.54 23.05
CA ASN A 49 -39.50 -20.42 22.12
C ASN A 49 -38.52 -19.23 22.22
N LEU A 50 -37.40 -19.35 21.54
CA LEU A 50 -36.86 -18.24 20.75
C LEU A 50 -36.95 -18.66 19.29
N THR A 51 -37.57 -17.82 18.46
CA THR A 51 -37.64 -18.03 17.01
C THR A 51 -36.23 -18.00 16.42
N PRO A 52 -35.89 -18.87 15.45
CA PRO A 52 -34.63 -18.73 14.75
C PRO A 52 -34.71 -17.45 13.91
N HIS A 53 -33.91 -16.44 14.27
CA HIS A 53 -33.78 -15.24 13.44
C HIS A 53 -33.41 -15.67 12.02
N ARG A 54 -34.29 -15.33 11.08
CA ARG A 54 -34.14 -15.64 9.66
C ARG A 54 -33.01 -14.75 9.14
N TRP A 55 -31.82 -15.32 8.99
CA TRP A 55 -30.66 -14.64 8.40
C TRP A 55 -31.08 -13.88 7.13
N LEU A 56 -30.69 -12.61 7.01
CA LEU A 56 -30.96 -11.83 5.79
C LEU A 56 -30.39 -12.59 4.59
N PRO A 57 -31.19 -12.84 3.53
CA PRO A 57 -30.67 -13.35 2.27
C PRO A 57 -29.47 -12.55 1.76
N PHE A 58 -28.48 -13.24 1.20
CA PHE A 58 -27.23 -12.64 0.72
C PHE A 58 -27.46 -11.50 -0.30
N SER A 59 -28.51 -11.59 -1.13
CA SER A 59 -28.92 -10.53 -2.04
C SER A 59 -29.26 -9.22 -1.33
N LEU A 60 -30.02 -9.27 -0.23
CA LEU A 60 -30.39 -8.08 0.56
C LEU A 60 -29.17 -7.43 1.23
N GLN A 61 -28.15 -8.21 1.59
CA GLN A 61 -26.89 -7.68 2.12
C GLN A 61 -26.10 -6.93 1.04
N LEU A 62 -26.06 -7.47 -0.19
CA LEU A 62 -25.42 -6.81 -1.34
C LEU A 62 -26.20 -5.56 -1.77
N ASP A 63 -27.54 -5.61 -1.75
CA ASP A 63 -28.39 -4.48 -2.13
C ASP A 63 -28.31 -3.35 -1.10
N PHE A 64 -28.19 -3.64 0.19
CA PHE A 64 -27.82 -2.66 1.22
C PHE A 64 -26.47 -2.00 0.89
N MET A 65 -25.42 -2.80 0.62
CA MET A 65 -24.10 -2.27 0.29
C MET A 65 -24.09 -1.41 -1.00
N ARG A 66 -24.91 -1.76 -2.00
CA ARG A 66 -25.09 -0.97 -3.23
C ARG A 66 -25.91 0.30 -3.01
N ARG A 67 -26.93 0.27 -2.14
CA ARG A 67 -27.81 1.41 -1.85
C ARG A 67 -27.02 2.56 -1.23
N PHE A 68 -26.21 2.25 -0.22
CA PHE A 68 -25.43 3.23 0.55
C PHE A 68 -24.01 3.51 0.02
N GLY A 69 -23.65 2.97 -1.15
CA GLY A 69 -22.43 3.33 -1.89
C GLY A 69 -21.18 2.48 -1.63
N TYR A 70 -21.24 1.52 -0.70
CA TYR A 70 -20.15 0.60 -0.36
C TYR A 70 -19.75 -0.39 -1.46
N LEU A 71 -20.64 -0.66 -2.41
CA LEU A 71 -20.36 -1.43 -3.63
C LEU A 71 -20.83 -0.66 -4.88
N GLU A 72 -20.07 -0.82 -5.97
CA GLU A 72 -20.42 -0.24 -7.27
C GLU A 72 -21.78 -0.76 -7.79
N LYS A 73 -22.61 0.15 -8.30
CA LYS A 73 -23.94 -0.14 -8.89
C LYS A 73 -23.80 -0.76 -10.29
N GLY A 74 -23.28 -1.99 -10.35
CA GLY A 74 -23.26 -2.80 -11.57
C GLY A 74 -24.63 -3.40 -11.91
N PRO A 75 -24.84 -3.91 -13.15
CA PRO A 75 -26.09 -4.57 -13.53
C PRO A 75 -26.36 -5.79 -12.63
N SER A 76 -27.64 -6.06 -12.34
CA SER A 76 -28.10 -7.00 -11.30
C SER A 76 -27.70 -8.48 -11.48
N GLN A 77 -27.00 -8.83 -12.57
CA GLN A 77 -26.43 -10.17 -12.79
C GLN A 77 -24.91 -10.24 -12.50
N ALA A 78 -24.28 -9.15 -12.04
CA ALA A 78 -22.83 -9.03 -11.83
C ALA A 78 -22.32 -9.47 -10.44
N GLU A 79 -23.12 -10.20 -9.65
CA GLU A 79 -22.75 -10.65 -8.30
C GLU A 79 -21.47 -11.50 -8.24
N ALA A 80 -21.14 -12.18 -9.35
CA ALA A 80 -19.93 -12.99 -9.49
C ALA A 80 -18.63 -12.20 -9.82
N LEU A 81 -18.70 -10.87 -9.98
CA LEU A 81 -17.53 -10.03 -10.33
C LEU A 81 -16.81 -9.40 -9.13
N TYR A 82 -17.46 -9.25 -7.97
CA TYR A 82 -16.78 -8.69 -6.80
C TYR A 82 -15.71 -9.68 -6.30
N SER A 83 -14.48 -9.20 -6.13
CA SER A 83 -13.45 -9.99 -5.45
C SER A 83 -13.87 -10.20 -3.99
N GLY A 84 -13.44 -11.32 -3.39
CA GLY A 84 -13.70 -11.56 -1.96
C GLY A 84 -13.12 -10.45 -1.06
N GLU A 85 -12.06 -9.79 -1.54
CA GLU A 85 -11.45 -8.62 -0.92
C GLU A 85 -12.36 -7.38 -0.98
N ALA A 86 -12.95 -7.07 -2.14
CA ALA A 86 -13.88 -5.95 -2.28
C ALA A 86 -15.14 -6.10 -1.39
N ILE A 87 -15.65 -7.33 -1.21
CA ILE A 87 -16.75 -7.60 -0.29
C ILE A 87 -16.30 -7.42 1.17
N VAL A 88 -15.11 -7.92 1.53
CA VAL A 88 -14.54 -7.74 2.88
C VAL A 88 -14.29 -6.26 3.19
N ASP A 89 -13.81 -5.47 2.24
CA ASP A 89 -13.63 -4.02 2.39
C ASP A 89 -14.97 -3.27 2.45
N ALA A 90 -15.98 -3.67 1.66
CA ALA A 90 -17.33 -3.13 1.82
C ALA A 90 -17.89 -3.40 3.23
N ILE A 91 -17.68 -4.60 3.77
CA ILE A 91 -18.06 -4.95 5.15
C ILE A 91 -17.29 -4.10 6.18
N ARG A 92 -15.99 -3.85 5.98
CA ARG A 92 -15.20 -2.95 6.85
C ARG A 92 -15.78 -1.53 6.84
N HIS A 93 -16.15 -1.00 5.67
CA HIS A 93 -16.76 0.32 5.58
C HIS A 93 -18.15 0.37 6.24
N VAL A 94 -19.00 -0.65 6.06
CA VAL A 94 -20.27 -0.75 6.81
C VAL A 94 -20.00 -0.76 8.33
N GLN A 95 -19.01 -1.53 8.79
CA GLN A 95 -18.64 -1.58 10.21
C GLN A 95 -18.13 -0.23 10.72
N LYS A 96 -17.28 0.46 9.96
CA LYS A 96 -16.76 1.79 10.26
C LYS A 96 -17.88 2.81 10.45
N PHE A 97 -18.82 2.92 9.51
CA PHE A 97 -19.97 3.84 9.60
C PHE A 97 -21.03 3.38 10.61
N ALA A 98 -21.01 2.11 11.03
CA ALA A 98 -21.78 1.58 12.14
C ALA A 98 -21.08 1.72 13.51
N ALA A 99 -19.91 2.37 13.58
CA ALA A 99 -19.04 2.45 14.76
C ALA A 99 -18.71 1.08 15.40
N LEU A 100 -18.68 0.02 14.60
CA LEU A 100 -18.25 -1.33 14.96
C LEU A 100 -16.75 -1.54 14.64
N PRO A 101 -16.08 -2.52 15.29
CA PRO A 101 -14.74 -2.94 14.90
C PRO A 101 -14.70 -3.40 13.43
N GLU A 102 -13.78 -2.85 12.64
CA GLU A 102 -13.59 -3.09 11.20
C GLU A 102 -12.98 -4.49 10.90
N THR A 103 -13.66 -5.54 11.35
CA THR A 103 -13.24 -6.94 11.18
C THR A 103 -13.27 -7.42 9.73
N GLY A 104 -14.13 -6.83 8.89
CA GLY A 104 -14.41 -7.30 7.53
C GLY A 104 -15.20 -8.61 7.48
N VAL A 105 -15.78 -9.03 8.60
CA VAL A 105 -16.61 -10.24 8.74
C VAL A 105 -18.05 -9.82 9.04
N LEU A 106 -19.02 -10.39 8.33
CA LEU A 106 -20.45 -10.26 8.63
C LEU A 106 -20.78 -11.01 9.93
N ASP A 107 -20.43 -10.38 11.05
CA ASP A 107 -20.78 -10.86 12.38
C ASP A 107 -22.25 -10.54 12.70
N ARG A 108 -22.73 -11.08 13.82
CA ARG A 108 -24.13 -10.92 14.23
C ARG A 108 -24.53 -9.45 14.40
N ARG A 109 -23.64 -8.62 14.94
CA ARG A 109 -23.90 -7.19 15.18
C ARG A 109 -23.99 -6.40 13.88
N THR A 110 -23.12 -6.69 12.92
CA THR A 110 -23.14 -6.08 11.57
C THR A 110 -24.45 -6.41 10.85
N LEU A 111 -24.91 -7.66 10.95
CA LEU A 111 -26.18 -8.08 10.35
C LEU A 111 -27.42 -7.49 11.05
N GLU A 112 -27.39 -7.34 12.37
CA GLU A 112 -28.47 -6.68 13.13
C GLU A 112 -28.56 -5.17 12.79
N LEU A 113 -27.44 -4.50 12.50
CA LEU A 113 -27.42 -3.09 12.10
C LEU A 113 -27.83 -2.84 10.63
N MET A 114 -27.67 -3.81 9.72
CA MET A 114 -28.16 -3.70 8.33
C MET A 114 -29.70 -3.64 8.20
N SER A 115 -30.43 -3.75 9.30
CA SER A 115 -31.90 -3.58 9.36
C SER A 115 -32.31 -2.70 10.55
N ALA A 116 -31.40 -1.83 11.01
CA ALA A 116 -31.69 -0.82 12.01
C ALA A 116 -32.09 0.51 11.31
N PRO A 117 -33.03 1.28 11.90
CA PRO A 117 -33.49 2.54 11.33
C PRO A 117 -32.34 3.54 11.14
N ARG A 118 -32.30 4.18 9.97
CA ARG A 118 -31.20 5.07 9.55
C ARG A 118 -31.64 6.14 8.55
N CYS A 119 -30.76 7.10 8.27
CA CYS A 119 -30.91 8.03 7.15
C CYS A 119 -30.73 7.30 5.80
N GLY A 120 -31.50 7.73 4.79
CA GLY A 120 -31.50 7.22 3.41
C GLY A 120 -30.37 7.73 2.52
N VAL A 121 -29.63 8.76 2.94
CA VAL A 121 -28.48 9.32 2.22
C VAL A 121 -27.32 8.31 2.15
N VAL A 122 -26.52 8.38 1.08
CA VAL A 122 -25.40 7.45 0.87
C VAL A 122 -24.24 7.72 1.85
N ASP A 123 -23.61 6.65 2.35
CA ASP A 123 -22.46 6.72 3.26
C ASP A 123 -21.15 7.01 2.51
N VAL A 124 -21.05 6.57 1.26
CA VAL A 124 -19.84 6.73 0.42
C VAL A 124 -20.21 7.27 -0.96
N MET A 125 -19.75 8.49 -1.25
CA MET A 125 -19.93 9.11 -2.57
C MET A 125 -18.91 8.60 -3.59
N GLN A 126 -19.38 8.05 -4.71
CA GLN A 126 -18.54 7.38 -5.71
C GLN A 126 -17.75 8.34 -6.63
N HIS A 127 -18.00 9.65 -6.58
CA HIS A 127 -17.36 10.62 -7.48
C HIS A 127 -16.09 11.28 -6.93
N ASP A 128 -15.75 11.08 -5.65
CA ASP A 128 -14.61 11.78 -5.01
C ASP A 128 -13.39 10.88 -4.70
N GLN A 129 -13.01 10.04 -5.67
CA GLN A 129 -11.73 9.31 -5.64
C GLN A 129 -10.54 10.16 -6.15
N SER A 130 -10.71 11.48 -6.34
CA SER A 130 -9.67 12.34 -6.93
C SER A 130 -9.37 13.66 -6.21
N LEU A 131 -10.17 14.08 -5.21
CA LEU A 131 -9.80 15.19 -4.32
C LEU A 131 -9.22 14.67 -3.00
N ARG A 132 -8.51 15.55 -2.30
CA ARG A 132 -7.95 15.28 -0.97
C ARG A 132 -9.06 14.88 -0.01
N HIS A 133 -8.94 13.70 0.60
CA HIS A 133 -9.83 13.23 1.66
C HIS A 133 -9.91 14.30 2.77
N ARG A 134 -11.06 14.96 2.90
CA ARG A 134 -11.28 16.00 3.91
C ARG A 134 -11.45 15.33 5.28
N ARG A 135 -10.93 15.96 6.33
CA ARG A 135 -10.77 15.35 7.67
C ARG A 135 -11.99 15.50 8.58
N TYR A 136 -13.14 15.75 7.97
CA TYR A 136 -14.39 16.23 8.55
C TYR A 136 -15.46 16.16 7.47
N VAL A 137 -16.72 16.15 7.89
CA VAL A 137 -17.78 15.53 7.10
C VAL A 137 -18.45 16.48 6.12
N ILE A 138 -17.73 16.89 5.07
CA ILE A 138 -18.33 17.57 3.91
C ILE A 138 -18.79 16.52 2.87
N GLY A 139 -20.05 16.60 2.45
CA GLY A 139 -20.55 15.90 1.26
C GLY A 139 -20.55 16.75 -0.02
N SER A 140 -20.76 18.07 0.08
CA SER A 140 -20.95 18.94 -1.09
C SER A 140 -20.32 20.34 -0.94
N GLU A 141 -20.61 21.24 -1.89
CA GLU A 141 -20.40 22.68 -1.65
C GLU A 141 -21.38 23.23 -0.60
N SER A 142 -20.95 24.27 0.11
CA SER A 142 -21.80 25.06 1.01
C SER A 142 -22.73 26.00 0.24
N TRP A 143 -23.88 26.37 0.81
CA TRP A 143 -24.62 27.54 0.33
C TRP A 143 -23.72 28.78 0.26
N ARG A 144 -23.76 29.49 -0.88
CA ARG A 144 -22.90 30.65 -1.16
C ARG A 144 -23.38 31.98 -0.54
N LYS A 145 -24.51 31.93 0.18
CA LYS A 145 -25.16 33.07 0.84
C LYS A 145 -25.44 32.73 2.31
N ARG A 146 -25.49 33.74 3.18
CA ARG A 146 -25.81 33.52 4.61
C ARG A 146 -27.30 33.48 4.94
N ARG A 147 -28.15 34.09 4.10
CA ARG A 147 -29.60 34.09 4.27
C ARG A 147 -30.23 32.94 3.49
N ILE A 148 -30.74 31.95 4.21
CA ILE A 148 -31.35 30.73 3.66
C ILE A 148 -32.86 30.77 3.95
N THR A 149 -33.70 30.63 2.92
CA THR A 149 -35.15 30.55 3.08
C THR A 149 -35.62 29.09 3.12
N TYR A 150 -36.59 28.77 3.98
CA TYR A 150 -37.19 27.43 4.01
C TYR A 150 -38.71 27.48 3.98
N PHE A 151 -39.32 26.48 3.34
CA PHE A 151 -40.77 26.31 3.21
C PHE A 151 -41.16 24.92 3.71
N ILE A 152 -42.26 24.82 4.46
CA ILE A 152 -42.83 23.54 4.91
C ILE A 152 -44.05 23.28 4.03
N ALA A 153 -43.94 22.33 3.11
CA ALA A 153 -44.96 22.08 2.08
C ALA A 153 -46.15 21.25 2.61
N ASN A 154 -45.88 20.29 3.49
CA ASN A 154 -46.88 19.50 4.21
C ASN A 154 -46.29 18.99 5.56
N TRP A 155 -47.08 18.27 6.35
CA TRP A 155 -46.70 17.77 7.67
C TRP A 155 -47.32 16.42 7.98
N SER A 156 -46.65 15.62 8.81
CA SER A 156 -47.22 14.36 9.31
C SER A 156 -48.45 14.58 10.18
N SER A 157 -49.48 13.78 9.95
CA SER A 157 -50.68 13.71 10.80
C SER A 157 -50.40 13.23 12.23
N LYS A 158 -49.24 12.60 12.45
CA LYS A 158 -48.81 11.98 13.72
C LYS A 158 -48.15 12.98 14.69
N VAL A 159 -47.66 14.12 14.17
CA VAL A 159 -46.98 15.18 14.92
C VAL A 159 -47.74 16.50 14.86
N GLY A 160 -48.34 16.83 13.71
CA GLY A 160 -49.09 18.07 13.51
C GLY A 160 -48.22 19.28 13.12
N GLU A 161 -48.83 20.26 12.46
CA GLU A 161 -48.14 21.40 11.84
C GLU A 161 -47.33 22.23 12.85
N ASP A 162 -47.95 22.65 13.95
CA ASP A 162 -47.33 23.51 14.96
C ASP A 162 -46.05 22.88 15.55
N SER A 163 -46.09 21.58 15.82
CA SER A 163 -44.96 20.83 16.36
C SER A 163 -43.87 20.63 15.30
N VAL A 164 -44.22 20.30 14.05
CA VAL A 164 -43.24 20.24 12.95
C VAL A 164 -42.54 21.59 12.76
N ALA A 165 -43.30 22.69 12.69
CA ALA A 165 -42.75 24.04 12.56
C ALA A 165 -41.83 24.43 13.73
N LYS A 166 -42.23 24.11 14.97
CA LYS A 166 -41.47 24.34 16.20
C LYS A 166 -40.15 23.55 16.22
N PHE A 167 -40.17 22.27 15.86
CA PHE A 167 -38.97 21.43 15.88
C PHE A 167 -38.02 21.76 14.72
N MET A 168 -38.51 22.08 13.52
CA MET A 168 -37.68 22.60 12.44
C MET A 168 -37.02 23.93 12.83
N ALA A 169 -37.77 24.88 13.40
CA ALA A 169 -37.20 26.15 13.87
C ALA A 169 -36.11 25.94 14.93
N LYS A 170 -36.29 25.00 15.86
CA LYS A 170 -35.28 24.60 16.85
C LYS A 170 -34.04 23.96 16.20
N ALA A 171 -34.20 23.16 15.15
CA ALA A 171 -33.08 22.55 14.43
C ALA A 171 -32.26 23.60 13.67
N PHE A 172 -32.93 24.54 12.99
CA PHE A 172 -32.28 25.68 12.32
C PHE A 172 -31.53 26.60 13.31
N ASP A 173 -32.09 26.86 14.50
CA ASP A 173 -31.41 27.63 15.55
C ASP A 173 -30.09 26.99 15.98
N GLU A 174 -30.08 25.66 16.21
CA GLU A 174 -28.89 24.94 16.66
C GLU A 174 -27.73 25.01 15.64
N TRP A 175 -28.03 24.80 14.36
CA TRP A 175 -27.03 24.93 13.29
C TRP A 175 -26.59 26.39 13.04
N SER A 176 -27.44 27.39 13.33
CA SER A 176 -27.10 28.81 13.14
C SER A 176 -25.94 29.28 14.04
N LYS A 177 -25.89 28.77 15.28
CA LYS A 177 -24.91 29.14 16.32
C LYS A 177 -23.46 28.97 15.90
N TYR A 178 -23.19 28.01 15.01
CA TYR A 178 -21.84 27.61 14.59
C TYR A 178 -21.51 27.97 13.13
N SER A 179 -22.44 28.59 12.42
CA SER A 179 -22.35 28.81 10.97
C SER A 179 -22.53 30.27 10.52
N LYS A 180 -23.05 31.15 11.40
CA LYS A 180 -23.52 32.49 11.04
C LYS A 180 -24.58 32.50 9.92
N LEU A 181 -25.27 31.38 9.69
CA LEU A 181 -26.40 31.32 8.78
C LEU A 181 -27.65 31.91 9.43
N ARG A 182 -28.49 32.56 8.63
CA ARG A 182 -29.78 33.10 9.03
C ARG A 182 -30.88 32.39 8.26
N PHE A 183 -31.64 31.57 8.96
CA PHE A 183 -32.79 30.84 8.41
C PHE A 183 -34.07 31.67 8.52
N VAL A 184 -34.85 31.71 7.44
CA VAL A 184 -36.11 32.48 7.36
C VAL A 184 -37.21 31.60 6.80
N ARG A 185 -38.28 31.35 7.58
CA ARG A 185 -39.47 30.65 7.06
C ARG A 185 -40.17 31.55 6.04
N VAL A 186 -40.46 30.99 4.86
CA VAL A 186 -41.32 31.57 3.83
C VAL A 186 -42.52 30.65 3.59
N TYR A 187 -43.49 31.13 2.82
CA TYR A 187 -44.74 30.41 2.48
C TYR A 187 -44.91 30.26 0.96
N ASP A 188 -43.78 30.18 0.26
CA ASP A 188 -43.70 30.13 -1.20
C ASP A 188 -42.69 29.03 -1.61
N PRO A 189 -42.96 28.26 -2.68
CA PRO A 189 -42.10 27.16 -3.10
C PRO A 189 -40.75 27.59 -3.72
N SER A 190 -40.48 28.89 -3.90
CA SER A 190 -39.14 29.41 -4.28
C SER A 190 -38.14 29.50 -3.11
N ALA A 191 -38.36 28.72 -2.05
CA ALA A 191 -37.44 28.59 -0.92
C ALA A 191 -36.14 27.85 -1.33
N ASP A 192 -35.07 28.02 -0.54
CA ASP A 192 -33.83 27.27 -0.72
C ASP A 192 -33.91 25.83 -0.19
N ILE A 193 -34.82 25.58 0.77
CA ILE A 193 -35.04 24.29 1.41
C ILE A 193 -36.55 24.06 1.51
N ILE A 194 -37.07 23.12 0.73
CA ILE A 194 -38.45 22.63 0.83
C ILE A 194 -38.47 21.41 1.74
N ILE A 195 -39.37 21.43 2.73
CA ILE A 195 -39.54 20.36 3.72
C ILE A 195 -40.86 19.66 3.44
N GLY A 196 -40.83 18.34 3.24
CA GLY A 196 -42.00 17.54 2.92
C GLY A 196 -42.02 16.15 3.53
N PHE A 197 -43.21 15.56 3.56
CA PHE A 197 -43.51 14.20 4.00
C PHE A 197 -44.13 13.41 2.85
N GLY A 198 -43.71 12.16 2.65
CA GLY A 198 -44.25 11.29 1.61
C GLY A 198 -44.01 9.81 1.91
N SER A 199 -44.78 8.93 1.28
CA SER A 199 -44.64 7.47 1.43
C SER A 199 -44.16 6.85 0.12
N GLY A 200 -43.28 5.85 0.18
CA GLY A 200 -42.82 5.11 -1.00
C GLY A 200 -42.20 6.03 -2.07
N HIS A 201 -42.72 5.97 -3.31
CA HIS A 201 -42.25 6.81 -4.43
C HIS A 201 -42.94 8.17 -4.43
N HIS A 202 -42.27 9.20 -3.87
CA HIS A 202 -42.89 10.47 -3.48
C HIS A 202 -42.53 11.69 -4.36
N GLY A 203 -41.82 11.50 -5.48
CA GLY A 203 -41.60 12.55 -6.50
C GLY A 203 -40.17 12.62 -7.03
N ASP A 204 -39.21 12.10 -6.27
CA ASP A 204 -37.81 11.95 -6.67
C ASP A 204 -37.47 10.50 -7.09
N ASN A 205 -36.18 10.21 -7.30
CA ASN A 205 -35.68 8.89 -7.69
C ASN A 205 -35.32 7.97 -6.49
N TYR A 206 -35.68 8.34 -5.26
CA TYR A 206 -35.26 7.68 -4.02
C TYR A 206 -36.47 7.24 -3.18
N PRO A 207 -37.19 6.17 -3.59
CA PRO A 207 -38.37 5.73 -2.87
C PRO A 207 -38.04 5.24 -1.44
N PHE A 208 -38.88 5.63 -0.49
CA PHE A 208 -38.87 5.06 0.86
C PHE A 208 -39.32 3.58 0.86
N ASP A 209 -38.93 2.84 1.89
CA ASP A 209 -39.19 1.41 2.03
C ASP A 209 -40.22 1.02 3.10
N GLY A 210 -40.87 2.02 3.71
CA GLY A 210 -41.88 1.84 4.73
C GLY A 210 -41.28 1.68 6.13
N PRO A 211 -42.09 1.30 7.14
CA PRO A 211 -41.77 1.57 8.53
C PRO A 211 -40.58 0.77 9.07
N GLY A 212 -39.64 1.49 9.67
CA GLY A 212 -38.57 1.03 10.54
C GLY A 212 -37.18 0.96 9.92
N ASN A 213 -36.97 1.38 8.67
CA ASN A 213 -35.69 1.21 7.97
C ASN A 213 -35.07 2.53 7.48
N ILE A 214 -35.70 3.25 6.55
CA ILE A 214 -35.25 4.59 6.13
C ILE A 214 -36.23 5.64 6.63
N LEU A 215 -35.76 6.47 7.56
CA LEU A 215 -36.61 7.45 8.25
C LEU A 215 -36.87 8.71 7.41
N ALA A 216 -35.87 9.12 6.64
CA ALA A 216 -35.84 10.34 5.85
C ALA A 216 -34.62 10.34 4.90
N HIS A 217 -34.59 11.30 3.98
CA HIS A 217 -33.38 11.73 3.29
C HIS A 217 -33.45 13.22 2.96
N ALA A 218 -32.29 13.82 2.69
CA ALA A 218 -32.18 15.19 2.22
C ALA A 218 -31.15 15.34 1.11
N PHE A 219 -31.34 16.36 0.28
CA PHE A 219 -30.44 16.70 -0.83
C PHE A 219 -29.44 17.76 -0.42
N TYR A 220 -28.23 17.62 -0.95
CA TYR A 220 -27.14 18.56 -0.70
C TYR A 220 -27.40 19.94 -1.37
N PRO A 221 -26.83 21.04 -0.84
CA PRO A 221 -26.88 22.35 -1.51
C PRO A 221 -26.49 22.27 -2.99
N TYR A 222 -27.35 22.81 -3.85
CA TYR A 222 -27.22 22.80 -5.32
C TYR A 222 -27.25 21.40 -6.00
N GLU A 223 -27.57 20.33 -5.27
CA GLU A 223 -27.72 19.00 -5.84
C GLU A 223 -28.97 18.91 -6.74
N MET A 224 -28.87 18.20 -7.87
CA MET A 224 -29.94 18.01 -8.85
C MET A 224 -30.61 19.30 -9.37
N ASN A 225 -29.97 20.47 -9.22
CA ASN A 225 -30.43 21.82 -9.55
C ASN A 225 -31.71 22.29 -8.83
N ALA A 226 -32.83 21.56 -8.95
CA ALA A 226 -34.15 21.98 -8.51
C ALA A 226 -34.56 21.47 -7.12
N TYR A 227 -33.88 20.43 -6.61
CA TYR A 227 -34.14 19.81 -5.30
C TYR A 227 -33.05 20.10 -4.26
N GLY A 228 -32.02 20.86 -4.63
CA GLY A 228 -30.78 20.96 -3.87
C GLY A 228 -30.95 21.72 -2.56
N GLY A 229 -31.07 20.99 -1.44
CA GLY A 229 -31.41 21.52 -0.13
C GLY A 229 -32.63 20.87 0.50
N ASP A 230 -33.51 20.24 -0.29
CA ASP A 230 -34.80 19.74 0.18
C ASP A 230 -34.68 18.56 1.15
N ILE A 231 -35.67 18.44 2.05
CA ILE A 231 -35.75 17.39 3.09
C ILE A 231 -37.06 16.62 2.94
N HIS A 232 -36.96 15.31 2.75
CA HIS A 232 -38.10 14.39 2.67
C HIS A 232 -38.11 13.45 3.87
N PHE A 233 -39.23 13.40 4.60
CA PHE A 233 -39.48 12.46 5.70
C PHE A 233 -40.42 11.35 5.25
N ASP A 234 -40.19 10.10 5.67
CA ASP A 234 -41.12 9.00 5.38
C ASP A 234 -42.38 9.14 6.23
N GLU A 235 -43.54 9.37 5.59
CA GLU A 235 -44.83 9.46 6.29
C GLU A 235 -45.31 8.11 6.83
N ASP A 236 -44.73 6.98 6.40
CA ASP A 236 -45.10 5.66 6.94
C ASP A 236 -44.57 5.45 8.38
N GLU A 237 -43.54 6.18 8.80
CA GLU A 237 -42.92 6.05 10.13
C GLU A 237 -43.81 6.43 11.31
N ASN A 238 -43.62 5.78 12.46
CA ASN A 238 -44.38 6.09 13.68
C ASN A 238 -43.80 7.31 14.41
N TRP A 239 -43.92 8.49 13.79
CA TRP A 239 -43.44 9.75 14.34
C TRP A 239 -44.06 10.08 15.71
N LYS A 240 -43.23 10.65 16.59
CA LYS A 240 -43.54 11.04 17.97
C LYS A 240 -42.75 12.28 18.37
N GLU A 241 -43.23 12.95 19.42
CA GLU A 241 -42.49 14.00 20.13
C GLU A 241 -41.80 13.42 21.36
N ASN A 242 -40.49 13.65 21.51
CA ASN A 242 -39.67 13.22 22.65
C ASN A 242 -39.73 11.71 22.94
N SER A 243 -39.67 10.88 21.89
CA SER A 243 -39.68 9.41 22.03
C SER A 243 -38.38 8.89 22.66
N THR A 244 -38.45 8.48 23.92
CA THR A 244 -37.26 8.07 24.71
C THR A 244 -36.79 6.64 24.42
N HIS A 245 -37.63 5.80 23.82
CA HIS A 245 -37.36 4.40 23.56
C HIS A 245 -37.39 4.05 22.06
N LEU A 246 -36.29 3.47 21.57
CA LEU A 246 -36.08 3.04 20.17
C LEU A 246 -37.17 2.10 19.61
N GLY A 247 -38.03 1.51 20.45
CA GLY A 247 -39.12 0.61 20.04
C GLY A 247 -40.54 1.20 20.17
N GLU A 248 -40.70 2.43 20.65
CA GLU A 248 -42.03 3.05 20.88
C GLU A 248 -42.45 4.01 19.76
N GLY A 249 -41.49 4.61 19.06
CA GLY A 249 -41.69 5.51 17.92
C GLY A 249 -40.44 6.33 17.59
N VAL A 250 -40.46 6.98 16.44
CA VAL A 250 -39.33 7.78 15.93
C VAL A 250 -39.49 9.23 16.37
N ASP A 251 -38.48 9.79 17.04
CA ASP A 251 -38.48 11.19 17.47
C ASP A 251 -38.23 12.11 16.28
N PHE A 252 -39.22 12.95 15.95
CA PHE A 252 -39.15 13.81 14.78
C PHE A 252 -37.99 14.81 14.84
N TYR A 253 -37.76 15.45 15.98
CA TYR A 253 -36.69 16.45 16.12
C TYR A 253 -35.30 15.87 15.86
N SER A 254 -35.07 14.64 16.30
CA SER A 254 -33.78 13.95 16.19
C SER A 254 -33.42 13.56 14.76
N VAL A 255 -34.41 13.20 13.94
CA VAL A 255 -34.20 13.00 12.48
C VAL A 255 -34.10 14.35 11.78
N ALA A 256 -34.99 15.29 12.07
CA ALA A 256 -35.03 16.59 11.43
C ALA A 256 -33.73 17.41 11.56
N ILE A 257 -33.09 17.37 12.73
CA ILE A 257 -31.81 18.06 12.93
C ILE A 257 -30.63 17.37 12.20
N HIS A 258 -30.71 16.05 11.97
CA HIS A 258 -29.73 15.29 11.19
C HIS A 258 -29.86 15.58 9.69
N GLU A 259 -31.06 15.43 9.11
CA GLU A 259 -31.29 15.66 7.68
C GLU A 259 -30.96 17.10 7.27
N LEU A 260 -31.25 18.08 8.14
CA LEU A 260 -30.86 19.47 7.92
C LEU A 260 -29.33 19.65 7.82
N GLY A 261 -28.51 18.77 8.40
CA GLY A 261 -27.07 18.76 8.17
C GLY A 261 -26.70 18.46 6.70
N HIS A 262 -27.41 17.52 6.06
CA HIS A 262 -27.24 17.23 4.62
C HIS A 262 -27.66 18.42 3.75
N SER A 263 -28.80 19.05 4.04
CA SER A 263 -29.25 20.32 3.41
C SER A 263 -28.30 21.50 3.62
N LEU A 264 -27.32 21.37 4.53
CA LEU A 264 -26.25 22.35 4.77
C LEU A 264 -24.89 21.90 4.23
N GLY A 265 -24.79 20.74 3.60
CA GLY A 265 -23.59 20.24 2.92
C GLY A 265 -22.78 19.20 3.69
N LEU A 266 -23.26 18.72 4.83
CA LEU A 266 -22.57 17.70 5.64
C LEU A 266 -22.94 16.30 5.15
N ALA A 267 -21.98 15.38 5.09
CA ALA A 267 -22.26 13.95 4.83
C ALA A 267 -22.47 13.16 6.14
N HIS A 268 -22.42 11.83 6.09
CA HIS A 268 -22.45 10.98 7.28
C HIS A 268 -21.09 10.89 8.00
N SER A 269 -21.09 10.95 9.34
CA SER A 269 -19.91 10.69 10.17
C SER A 269 -19.84 9.23 10.63
N PRO A 270 -18.66 8.57 10.63
CA PRO A 270 -18.48 7.29 11.30
C PRO A 270 -18.37 7.41 12.84
N VAL A 271 -18.35 8.63 13.39
CA VAL A 271 -18.20 8.87 14.83
C VAL A 271 -19.55 8.70 15.53
N TYR A 272 -19.68 7.71 16.43
CA TYR A 272 -20.94 7.41 17.11
C TYR A 272 -21.57 8.61 17.86
N SER A 273 -20.76 9.55 18.37
CA SER A 273 -21.25 10.75 19.06
C SER A 273 -21.74 11.86 18.11
N SER A 274 -21.27 11.90 16.85
CA SER A 274 -21.68 12.88 15.85
C SER A 274 -23.19 12.85 15.63
N LEU A 275 -23.80 14.03 15.45
CA LEU A 275 -25.18 14.13 15.05
C LEU A 275 -25.40 13.52 13.66
N MET A 276 -24.44 13.69 12.75
CA MET A 276 -24.41 13.12 11.40
C MET A 276 -24.09 11.61 11.36
N PHE A 277 -24.14 10.90 12.48
CA PHE A 277 -24.01 9.44 12.50
C PHE A 277 -25.23 8.77 11.81
N PRO A 278 -25.06 7.90 10.80
CA PRO A 278 -26.14 7.48 9.90
C PRO A 278 -27.30 6.71 10.56
N TYR A 279 -27.05 5.99 11.66
CA TYR A 279 -28.07 5.16 12.32
C TYR A 279 -28.78 5.92 13.44
N TYR A 280 -30.09 5.71 13.56
CA TYR A 280 -30.94 6.40 14.52
C TYR A 280 -30.63 5.96 15.96
N LYS A 281 -30.34 6.94 16.83
CA LYS A 281 -29.89 6.74 18.23
C LYS A 281 -30.96 7.03 19.29
N GLY A 282 -32.18 7.39 18.90
CA GLY A 282 -33.17 7.96 19.82
C GLY A 282 -33.04 9.48 19.93
N ILE A 283 -33.40 10.05 21.09
CA ILE A 283 -33.45 11.51 21.30
C ILE A 283 -32.05 12.15 21.18
N ALA A 284 -31.89 13.06 20.22
CA ALA A 284 -30.80 14.01 20.14
C ALA A 284 -30.99 15.12 21.19
N GLN A 285 -30.01 15.29 22.10
CA GLN A 285 -30.06 16.33 23.15
C GLN A 285 -29.76 17.76 22.63
N GLY A 286 -29.68 17.96 21.31
CA GLY A 286 -29.42 19.26 20.69
C GLY A 286 -27.96 19.73 20.77
N THR A 287 -27.02 18.87 21.16
CA THR A 287 -25.59 19.20 21.19
C THR A 287 -24.89 18.64 19.94
N LEU A 288 -24.38 19.52 19.08
CA LEU A 288 -23.52 19.14 17.96
C LEU A 288 -22.17 18.60 18.48
N ASP A 289 -21.63 17.57 17.84
CA ASP A 289 -20.29 17.05 18.13
C ASP A 289 -19.21 18.01 17.57
N TYR A 290 -17.97 17.83 18.01
CA TYR A 290 -16.83 18.57 17.47
C TYR A 290 -16.66 18.37 15.97
N ASP A 291 -16.94 17.16 15.45
CA ASP A 291 -16.87 16.83 14.02
C ASP A 291 -17.91 17.64 13.20
N ASP A 292 -19.15 17.72 13.70
CA ASP A 292 -20.25 18.48 13.09
C ASP A 292 -19.95 19.99 13.08
N ILE A 293 -19.47 20.53 14.22
CA ILE A 293 -19.10 21.94 14.38
C ILE A 293 -17.92 22.31 13.47
N LEU A 294 -16.93 21.41 13.34
CA LEU A 294 -15.77 21.64 12.48
C LEU A 294 -16.17 21.69 11.00
N ALA A 295 -17.08 20.81 10.57
CA ALA A 295 -17.63 20.84 9.21
C ALA A 295 -18.40 22.14 8.93
N MET A 296 -19.28 22.59 9.84
CA MET A 296 -19.95 23.89 9.70
C MET A 296 -18.98 25.06 9.67
N TYR A 297 -17.94 25.04 10.52
CA TYR A 297 -16.90 26.07 10.55
C TYR A 297 -16.15 26.15 9.20
N GLN A 298 -15.84 25.02 8.57
CA GLN A 298 -15.13 25.01 7.29
C GLN A 298 -16.01 25.30 6.08
N LEU A 299 -17.28 24.86 6.09
CA LEU A 299 -18.26 25.20 5.06
C LEU A 299 -18.66 26.68 5.11
N TYR A 300 -18.91 27.24 6.31
CA TYR A 300 -19.60 28.52 6.46
C TYR A 300 -18.79 29.65 7.11
N ILE A 301 -17.70 29.36 7.84
CA ILE A 301 -16.89 30.39 8.51
C ILE A 301 -15.54 30.61 7.83
N GLN A 302 -14.87 29.55 7.37
CA GLN A 302 -13.58 29.65 6.66
C GLN A 302 -13.73 29.83 5.15
N ASN A 303 -14.90 29.59 4.57
CA ASN A 303 -15.11 29.68 3.13
C ASN A 303 -15.18 31.16 2.67
N PRO A 304 -14.20 31.65 1.89
CA PRO A 304 -14.15 33.04 1.45
C PRO A 304 -15.13 33.35 0.30
N HIS A 305 -15.82 32.34 -0.24
CA HIS A 305 -16.77 32.48 -1.35
C HIS A 305 -18.22 32.70 -0.89
N ILE A 306 -18.46 32.78 0.42
CA ILE A 306 -19.77 33.15 0.96
C ILE A 306 -19.88 34.65 0.97
N THR A 307 -20.89 35.17 0.27
CA THR A 307 -21.20 36.60 0.29
C THR A 307 -21.98 36.92 1.56
N ASP A 308 -21.42 37.79 2.40
CA ASP A 308 -22.19 38.56 3.36
C ASP A 308 -23.11 39.51 2.55
N ASP A 309 -24.43 39.45 2.79
CA ASP A 309 -25.36 40.43 2.22
C ASP A 309 -24.95 41.84 2.70
N PRO A 310 -25.04 42.91 1.88
CA PRO A 310 -24.59 44.26 2.26
C PRO A 310 -25.26 44.89 3.50
N ASP A 311 -26.33 44.28 4.01
CA ASP A 311 -27.21 44.84 5.03
C ASP A 311 -26.96 44.25 6.44
N TRP A 312 -25.78 44.51 7.02
CA TRP A 312 -25.57 44.43 8.47
C TRP A 312 -24.66 45.55 8.99
N VAL A 313 -25.29 46.67 9.38
CA VAL A 313 -24.67 47.63 10.31
C VAL A 313 -24.80 47.04 11.71
N ASP A 314 -23.66 46.75 12.34
CA ASP A 314 -23.59 46.22 13.70
C ASP A 314 -23.95 47.30 14.73
N VAL A 315 -25.12 47.17 15.37
CA VAL A 315 -25.56 48.08 16.44
C VAL A 315 -25.48 47.36 17.79
N THR A 316 -24.27 47.16 18.29
CA THR A 316 -24.03 47.01 19.74
C THR A 316 -22.67 47.55 20.20
N GLN A 317 -22.58 48.86 20.51
CA GLN A 317 -21.72 49.36 21.61
C GLN A 317 -22.31 50.60 22.31
N PRO A 318 -21.98 50.85 23.61
CA PRO A 318 -22.67 51.84 24.43
C PRO A 318 -21.81 53.04 24.86
N THR A 319 -22.32 54.27 24.78
CA THR A 319 -21.91 55.42 25.64
C THR A 319 -22.93 56.57 25.66
N THR A 320 -23.55 56.79 26.82
CA THR A 320 -23.52 58.03 27.63
C THR A 320 -23.75 59.43 26.99
N GLU A 321 -24.93 60.00 27.28
CA GLU A 321 -25.23 61.39 27.73
C GLU A 321 -25.48 62.63 26.82
N MET A 322 -26.63 63.27 27.14
CA MET A 322 -27.00 64.70 27.22
C MET A 322 -27.63 65.52 26.05
N TYR A 323 -28.80 66.11 26.40
CA TYR A 323 -29.60 67.28 25.96
C TYR A 323 -29.01 68.28 24.90
N VAL A 324 -29.79 69.03 24.08
CA VAL A 324 -30.88 70.00 24.41
C VAL A 324 -31.86 70.28 23.23
N PHE A 325 -33.10 70.68 23.58
CA PHE A 325 -34.24 71.29 22.84
C PHE A 325 -34.04 72.12 21.55
N SER A 326 -35.05 72.09 20.64
CA SER A 326 -36.01 73.22 20.39
C SER A 326 -37.20 72.84 19.49
N THR A 327 -38.26 73.67 19.50
CA THR A 327 -39.65 73.40 19.04
C THR A 327 -39.97 73.82 17.59
N ASP A 328 -40.99 73.21 16.97
CA ASP A 328 -42.27 73.90 16.71
C ASP A 328 -43.39 73.00 16.15
N THR A 329 -44.64 73.35 16.52
CA THR A 329 -45.93 72.69 16.22
C THR A 329 -46.67 73.43 15.07
N PRO A 330 -47.77 72.93 14.44
CA PRO A 330 -49.03 72.51 15.10
C PRO A 330 -49.81 71.30 14.51
N ALA A 331 -50.69 70.74 15.34
CA ALA A 331 -51.70 69.73 14.99
C ALA A 331 -53.02 70.38 14.47
N PRO A 332 -53.94 69.60 13.85
CA PRO A 332 -55.08 69.00 14.58
C PRO A 332 -55.50 67.59 14.05
N ARG A 333 -56.37 66.75 14.64
CA ARG A 333 -57.00 66.56 15.98
C ARG A 333 -57.61 65.13 16.00
N LEU A 334 -57.68 64.48 17.17
CA LEU A 334 -58.55 63.30 17.42
C LEU A 334 -59.95 63.76 17.90
N PRO A 335 -61.00 62.93 17.74
CA PRO A 335 -61.57 62.15 18.88
C PRO A 335 -62.15 60.75 18.47
N ASP A 336 -62.57 59.83 19.34
CA ASP A 336 -62.14 59.40 20.69
C ASP A 336 -62.91 58.10 21.08
N LEU A 337 -62.45 57.38 22.12
CA LEU A 337 -63.21 56.52 23.06
C LEU A 337 -63.92 55.18 22.63
N ASP A 338 -63.48 54.13 23.33
CA ASP A 338 -64.25 53.19 24.18
C ASP A 338 -65.02 51.93 23.69
N ALA A 339 -64.92 50.94 24.59
CA ALA A 339 -65.91 49.96 25.07
C ALA A 339 -65.91 48.51 24.54
N ASP A 340 -65.88 47.58 25.51
CA ASP A 340 -66.22 46.16 25.37
C ASP A 340 -67.67 45.94 24.93
N GLN A 341 -67.94 44.85 24.18
CA GLN A 341 -68.84 43.73 24.55
C GLN A 341 -69.26 42.88 23.33
N ALA A 342 -69.22 41.55 23.48
CA ALA A 342 -69.84 40.57 22.56
C ALA A 342 -71.36 40.44 22.86
N PRO A 343 -72.21 39.86 21.97
CA PRO A 343 -72.39 38.38 21.96
C PRO A 343 -72.84 37.71 20.61
N TYR A 344 -72.94 36.36 20.66
CA TYR A 344 -73.83 35.38 19.96
C TYR A 344 -74.86 35.85 18.90
N SER A 345 -75.34 35.09 17.89
CA SER A 345 -75.16 33.70 17.38
C SER A 345 -75.74 33.63 15.93
N GLU A 346 -75.57 32.61 15.07
CA GLU A 346 -76.37 31.35 15.00
C GLU A 346 -75.83 30.36 13.92
N ARG A 347 -76.12 29.06 14.10
CA ARG A 347 -76.07 27.93 13.12
C ARG A 347 -77.54 27.43 12.93
N PRO A 348 -77.96 26.52 11.99
CA PRO A 348 -77.17 25.47 11.29
C PRO A 348 -77.58 25.02 9.84
N LEU A 349 -76.68 24.25 9.19
CA LEU A 349 -76.81 22.98 8.38
C LEU A 349 -78.17 22.51 7.75
N PRO A 350 -78.20 21.51 6.82
CA PRO A 350 -77.26 21.09 5.74
C PRO A 350 -77.94 20.68 4.39
N SER A 351 -77.16 20.37 3.32
CA SER A 351 -77.25 19.13 2.46
C SER A 351 -76.76 19.32 0.99
N THR A 352 -75.86 18.42 0.54
CA THR A 352 -75.73 17.73 -0.79
C THR A 352 -76.43 18.31 -2.04
N THR A 353 -75.92 18.29 -3.29
CA THR A 353 -74.84 17.55 -4.02
C THR A 353 -74.58 18.33 -5.33
N GLU A 354 -73.44 18.31 -6.03
CA GLU A 354 -72.85 17.33 -6.98
C GLU A 354 -71.43 17.87 -7.30
N VAL A 355 -70.30 17.15 -7.31
CA VAL A 355 -69.88 15.93 -8.04
C VAL A 355 -69.78 16.14 -9.57
N TYR A 356 -68.59 16.55 -10.04
CA TYR A 356 -68.08 16.20 -11.37
C TYR A 356 -66.71 15.50 -11.24
N ASN A 357 -66.70 14.21 -11.55
CA ASN A 357 -65.51 13.40 -11.84
C ASN A 357 -65.27 13.46 -13.38
N VAL A 358 -64.13 13.18 -14.02
CA VAL A 358 -62.87 12.40 -13.84
C VAL A 358 -61.84 13.07 -14.80
N PRO A 359 -60.46 13.00 -14.73
CA PRO A 359 -59.53 12.19 -13.94
C PRO A 359 -58.36 12.95 -13.23
N ILE A 360 -57.58 12.19 -12.45
CA ILE A 360 -56.14 12.45 -12.22
C ILE A 360 -55.34 11.99 -13.45
N THR A 361 -54.46 12.83 -13.99
CA THR A 361 -53.27 12.38 -14.75
C THR A 361 -52.08 13.31 -14.48
N PHE A 362 -50.98 12.72 -14.00
CA PHE A 362 -49.69 13.36 -13.81
C PHE A 362 -48.92 13.42 -15.14
N VAL A 363 -48.73 14.63 -15.68
CA VAL A 363 -47.78 15.05 -16.73
C VAL A 363 -47.60 16.55 -16.46
N GLY A 364 -46.44 17.15 -16.18
CA GLY A 364 -45.11 16.92 -16.73
C GLY A 364 -44.85 17.96 -17.81
N ASP A 365 -44.17 19.07 -17.48
CA ASP A 365 -43.47 19.91 -18.47
C ASP A 365 -42.39 20.76 -17.79
N TYR A 366 -41.28 20.96 -18.49
CA TYR A 366 -40.09 21.67 -18.01
C TYR A 366 -40.07 23.11 -18.53
N GLU A 367 -39.85 24.10 -17.66
CA GLU A 367 -39.33 25.41 -18.09
C GLU A 367 -37.83 25.53 -17.78
N THR A 368 -37.10 26.22 -18.65
CA THR A 368 -35.74 25.79 -19.03
C THR A 368 -34.58 26.54 -18.35
N VAL A 369 -33.52 25.78 -18.08
CA VAL A 369 -32.29 26.21 -17.40
C VAL A 369 -31.53 27.36 -18.13
N ASP A 370 -31.77 27.54 -19.43
CA ASP A 370 -31.03 28.46 -20.32
C ASP A 370 -31.34 29.96 -20.13
N GLU A 371 -32.38 30.32 -19.37
CA GLU A 371 -32.67 31.72 -19.04
C GLU A 371 -32.00 32.17 -17.74
N HIS A 372 -31.80 31.27 -16.77
CA HIS A 372 -31.13 31.56 -15.50
C HIS A 372 -29.64 31.91 -15.69
N ILE A 373 -28.94 31.18 -16.57
CA ILE A 373 -27.48 31.27 -16.79
C ILE A 373 -27.03 32.68 -17.24
N ARG A 374 -27.89 33.46 -17.90
CA ARG A 374 -27.50 34.73 -18.55
C ARG A 374 -27.35 35.95 -17.63
N ARG A 375 -27.73 35.89 -16.35
CA ARG A 375 -27.77 37.08 -15.47
C ARG A 375 -26.53 37.33 -14.58
N HIS A 376 -25.59 36.40 -14.45
CA HIS A 376 -24.67 36.39 -13.29
C HIS A 376 -23.14 36.48 -13.54
N TYR A 377 -22.65 37.03 -14.67
CA TYR A 377 -21.20 37.20 -14.90
C TYR A 377 -20.74 38.62 -15.27
N SER A 378 -20.00 39.27 -14.37
CA SER A 378 -19.06 40.38 -14.64
C SER A 378 -18.10 40.59 -13.43
N PRO A 379 -16.77 40.68 -13.63
CA PRO A 379 -15.79 40.80 -12.52
C PRO A 379 -15.10 42.18 -12.43
N PRO A 380 -14.60 42.57 -11.24
CA PRO A 380 -13.44 43.47 -11.18
C PRO A 380 -12.37 43.15 -10.10
N GLN A 381 -11.11 43.06 -10.56
CA GLN A 381 -9.85 43.67 -10.06
C GLN A 381 -9.40 43.63 -8.56
N VAL A 382 -8.08 43.66 -8.36
CA VAL A 382 -7.33 43.30 -7.13
C VAL A 382 -6.59 44.49 -6.50
N THR A 383 -6.50 44.57 -5.16
CA THR A 383 -5.49 45.36 -4.41
C THR A 383 -5.04 44.65 -3.10
N HIS A 384 -4.02 45.20 -2.41
CA HIS A 384 -3.02 44.47 -1.60
C HIS A 384 -3.25 44.31 -0.07
N VAL A 385 -2.39 43.49 0.54
CA VAL A 385 -2.41 42.88 1.91
C VAL A 385 -1.47 43.58 2.92
N PRO A 386 -1.67 43.44 4.26
CA PRO A 386 -0.61 43.50 5.27
C PRO A 386 -0.38 42.18 6.06
N GLU A 387 0.80 42.05 6.69
CA GLU A 387 1.49 40.77 7.05
C GLU A 387 1.01 39.98 8.29
N TYR A 388 1.47 38.73 8.37
CA TYR A 388 1.20 37.75 9.44
C TYR A 388 2.53 37.20 10.00
N THR A 389 2.65 36.98 11.33
CA THR A 389 3.86 36.36 11.92
C THR A 389 3.92 34.86 11.63
N PRO A 390 5.06 34.32 11.13
CA PRO A 390 5.14 32.95 10.64
C PRO A 390 5.14 31.90 11.76
N VAL A 391 4.57 30.73 11.45
CA VAL A 391 4.68 29.51 12.27
C VAL A 391 6.13 28.99 12.19
N PRO A 392 6.74 28.54 13.31
CA PRO A 392 8.11 28.00 13.27
C PRO A 392 8.20 26.77 12.35
N ASP A 393 9.23 26.71 11.51
CA ASP A 393 9.49 25.54 10.68
C ASP A 393 10.11 24.41 11.52
N ILE A 394 9.44 23.26 11.57
CA ILE A 394 9.94 22.05 12.25
C ILE A 394 11.26 21.54 11.63
N CYS A 395 11.52 21.82 10.35
CA CYS A 395 12.75 21.43 9.67
C CYS A 395 13.97 22.26 10.11
N SER A 396 13.79 23.32 10.91
CA SER A 396 14.88 24.18 11.39
C SER A 396 15.76 23.57 12.50
N GLY A 397 15.41 22.39 13.03
CA GLY A 397 16.10 21.78 14.16
C GLY A 397 15.73 22.46 15.49
N SER A 398 16.66 22.49 16.46
CA SER A 398 16.56 23.18 17.77
C SER A 398 15.17 23.15 18.41
N PHE A 399 14.83 22.03 19.04
CA PHE A 399 13.56 21.82 19.75
C PHE A 399 13.75 22.11 21.24
N ASP A 400 12.72 22.65 21.90
CA ASP A 400 12.79 23.02 23.31
C ASP A 400 12.60 21.81 24.22
N ALA A 401 11.80 20.83 23.78
CA ALA A 401 11.67 19.53 24.45
C ALA A 401 11.13 18.44 23.49
N ILE A 402 11.45 17.17 23.77
CA ILE A 402 10.92 15.99 23.07
C ILE A 402 10.56 14.90 24.09
N GLY A 403 9.37 14.32 24.00
CA GLY A 403 8.92 13.23 24.87
C GLY A 403 8.17 12.13 24.11
N LEU A 404 8.30 10.88 24.56
CA LEU A 404 7.42 9.78 24.15
C LEU A 404 6.25 9.72 25.14
N LEU A 405 5.03 9.98 24.67
CA LEU A 405 3.82 10.03 25.49
C LEU A 405 2.75 9.14 24.84
N ARG A 406 2.25 8.14 25.58
CA ARG A 406 1.21 7.19 25.16
C ARG A 406 1.53 6.49 23.83
N GLY A 407 2.81 6.18 23.61
CA GLY A 407 3.33 5.51 22.42
C GLY A 407 3.58 6.42 21.20
N GLU A 408 3.29 7.72 21.29
CA GLU A 408 3.54 8.70 20.23
C GLU A 408 4.59 9.73 20.65
N ILE A 409 5.33 10.30 19.68
CA ILE A 409 6.39 11.28 19.96
C ILE A 409 5.81 12.70 19.91
N PHE A 410 6.08 13.49 20.93
CA PHE A 410 5.69 14.89 21.03
C PHE A 410 6.96 15.76 20.99
N ILE A 411 6.96 16.78 20.14
CA ILE A 411 8.06 17.73 19.92
C ILE A 411 7.53 19.14 20.21
N PHE A 412 8.25 19.91 21.01
CA PHE A 412 7.88 21.26 21.43
C PHE A 412 8.87 22.29 20.85
N LYS A 413 8.36 23.40 20.32
CA LYS A 413 9.18 24.54 19.87
C LYS A 413 8.40 25.86 19.93
N GLY A 414 8.83 26.77 20.80
CA GLY A 414 8.10 27.95 21.21
C GLY A 414 6.69 27.58 21.69
N ALA A 415 5.71 28.43 21.35
CA ALA A 415 4.32 28.23 21.75
C ALA A 415 3.61 27.05 21.05
N TYR A 416 4.31 26.33 20.15
CA TYR A 416 3.76 25.29 19.29
C TYR A 416 4.32 23.90 19.63
N LEU A 417 3.52 22.88 19.37
CA LEU A 417 3.93 21.49 19.49
C LEU A 417 3.51 20.69 18.25
N TRP A 418 4.25 19.61 17.98
CA TRP A 418 4.00 18.62 16.94
C TRP A 418 3.90 17.24 17.58
N ARG A 419 2.90 16.47 17.19
CA ARG A 419 2.76 15.05 17.55
C ARG A 419 3.12 14.22 16.34
N LEU A 420 3.88 13.16 16.50
CA LEU A 420 4.25 12.23 15.44
C LEU A 420 3.59 10.87 15.69
N THR A 421 3.04 10.31 14.63
CA THR A 421 2.50 8.95 14.59
C THR A 421 3.60 7.89 14.73
N GLU A 422 3.24 6.64 15.02
CA GLU A 422 4.16 5.48 15.09
C GLU A 422 5.02 5.28 13.82
N LYS A 423 4.62 5.87 12.69
CA LYS A 423 5.38 5.86 11.42
C LYS A 423 6.28 7.10 11.25
N TYR A 424 6.57 7.81 12.33
CA TYR A 424 7.36 9.05 12.41
C TYR A 424 6.88 10.19 11.50
N ARG A 425 5.59 10.18 11.12
CA ARG A 425 4.96 11.28 10.36
C ARG A 425 4.24 12.22 11.31
N ILE A 426 4.40 13.52 11.10
CA ILE A 426 3.62 14.56 11.80
C ILE A 426 2.14 14.22 11.68
N LYS A 427 1.49 14.09 12.84
CA LYS A 427 0.08 13.77 12.96
C LYS A 427 -0.71 14.91 12.35
N GLU A 428 -1.69 14.54 11.57
CA GLU A 428 -2.55 15.47 10.86
C GLU A 428 -3.24 16.45 11.83
N GLY A 429 -3.07 17.76 11.57
CA GLY A 429 -3.59 18.83 12.43
C GLY A 429 -2.56 19.55 13.29
N TYR A 430 -1.27 19.20 13.20
CA TYR A 430 -0.17 19.87 13.90
C TYR A 430 0.68 20.70 12.90
N PRO A 431 1.34 21.80 13.30
CA PRO A 431 1.47 22.31 14.67
C PRO A 431 0.19 22.92 15.24
N VAL A 432 0.03 22.74 16.55
CA VAL A 432 -0.97 23.42 17.38
C VAL A 432 -0.28 24.09 18.54
N LYS A 433 -0.93 25.12 19.11
CA LYS A 433 -0.41 25.81 20.27
C LYS A 433 -0.59 24.96 21.52
N ILE A 434 0.35 25.01 22.47
CA ILE A 434 0.44 24.06 23.60
C ILE A 434 -0.88 23.95 24.39
N TRP A 435 -1.53 25.08 24.66
CA TRP A 435 -2.82 25.15 25.36
C TRP A 435 -4.03 24.59 24.59
N GLN A 436 -3.90 24.28 23.29
CA GLN A 436 -4.97 23.65 22.50
C GLN A 436 -5.00 22.13 22.71
N VAL A 437 -3.87 21.54 23.14
CA VAL A 437 -3.76 20.11 23.46
C VAL A 437 -3.95 19.88 24.97
N PHE A 438 -3.24 20.68 25.78
CA PHE A 438 -3.28 20.58 27.24
C PHE A 438 -4.36 21.53 27.80
N ARG A 439 -5.57 21.01 28.03
CA ARG A 439 -6.71 21.81 28.51
C ARG A 439 -6.41 22.42 29.87
N GLY A 440 -6.59 23.73 29.99
CA GLY A 440 -6.31 24.49 31.22
C GLY A 440 -4.86 24.97 31.39
N PHE A 441 -3.96 24.65 30.47
CA PHE A 441 -2.57 25.11 30.55
C PHE A 441 -2.46 26.65 30.41
N PRO A 442 -1.62 27.35 31.20
CA PRO A 442 -1.55 28.80 31.17
C PRO A 442 -1.08 29.35 29.82
N LYS A 443 -1.86 30.25 29.22
CA LYS A 443 -1.51 30.93 27.95
C LYS A 443 -0.29 31.87 28.06
N THR A 444 0.22 32.08 29.27
CA THR A 444 1.42 32.87 29.58
C THR A 444 2.72 32.07 29.42
N VAL A 445 2.66 30.72 29.39
CA VAL A 445 3.83 29.88 29.17
C VAL A 445 4.12 29.81 27.67
N THR A 446 5.35 30.16 27.28
CA THR A 446 5.74 30.38 25.88
C THR A 446 6.54 29.23 25.25
N HIS A 447 7.01 28.27 26.05
CA HIS A 447 7.80 27.08 25.66
C HIS A 447 7.74 26.02 26.78
N ILE A 448 8.24 24.81 26.52
CA ILE A 448 8.37 23.70 27.49
C ILE A 448 9.84 23.27 27.49
N ASP A 449 10.46 23.10 28.66
CA ASP A 449 11.89 22.74 28.77
C ASP A 449 12.11 21.22 28.85
N ALA A 450 11.20 20.47 29.50
CA ALA A 450 11.29 19.02 29.59
C ALA A 450 9.92 18.36 29.76
N VAL A 451 9.82 17.08 29.36
CA VAL A 451 8.55 16.33 29.37
C VAL A 451 8.78 14.82 29.49
N TYR A 452 7.98 14.13 30.32
CA TYR A 452 7.95 12.67 30.37
C TYR A 452 6.58 12.12 30.79
N GLU A 453 6.38 10.80 30.64
CA GLU A 453 5.18 10.07 31.09
C GLU A 453 5.53 9.16 32.27
N ARG A 454 4.78 9.27 33.37
CA ARG A 454 4.94 8.43 34.56
C ARG A 454 4.33 7.05 34.34
N LEU A 455 5.11 5.98 34.57
CA LEU A 455 4.70 4.60 34.29
C LEU A 455 3.58 4.08 35.22
N ASP A 456 3.46 4.62 36.43
CA ASP A 456 2.53 4.10 37.44
C ASP A 456 1.06 4.48 37.16
N ASP A 457 0.82 5.67 36.59
CA ASP A 457 -0.52 6.21 36.32
C ASP A 457 -0.73 6.74 34.90
N ASN A 458 0.28 6.67 34.03
CA ASN A 458 0.29 7.25 32.67
C ASN A 458 0.00 8.76 32.66
N ALA A 459 0.41 9.46 33.73
CA ALA A 459 0.33 10.91 33.82
C ALA A 459 1.49 11.57 33.08
N ILE A 460 1.19 12.62 32.31
CA ILE A 460 2.16 13.41 31.56
C ILE A 460 2.64 14.55 32.47
N VAL A 461 3.96 14.67 32.65
CA VAL A 461 4.61 15.73 33.41
C VAL A 461 5.29 16.69 32.43
N LEU A 462 4.97 17.99 32.53
CA LEU A 462 5.59 19.07 31.76
C LEU A 462 6.36 20.00 32.70
N PHE A 463 7.58 20.38 32.31
CA PHE A 463 8.43 21.34 33.03
C PHE A 463 8.60 22.64 32.21
N SER A 464 8.56 23.79 32.87
CA SER A 464 8.98 25.08 32.29
C SER A 464 9.45 26.02 33.41
N GLY A 465 10.71 26.47 33.31
CA GLY A 465 11.42 27.18 34.35
C GLY A 465 11.41 26.41 35.68
N ARG A 466 11.11 27.13 36.77
CA ARG A 466 11.04 26.60 38.13
C ARG A 466 9.70 25.91 38.48
N SER A 467 8.90 25.53 37.47
CA SER A 467 7.55 25.01 37.67
C SER A 467 7.26 23.77 36.82
N TYR A 468 6.37 22.91 37.33
CA TYR A 468 5.86 21.75 36.61
C TYR A 468 4.34 21.58 36.73
N TRP A 469 3.79 20.81 35.79
CA TRP A 469 2.37 20.50 35.68
C TRP A 469 2.16 19.02 35.37
N VAL A 470 1.04 18.45 35.85
CA VAL A 470 0.73 17.02 35.72
C VAL A 470 -0.67 16.83 35.12
N PHE A 471 -0.77 15.99 34.09
CA PHE A 471 -1.99 15.77 33.30
C PHE A 471 -2.34 14.29 33.20
N ASP A 472 -3.64 13.96 33.20
CA ASP A 472 -4.12 12.67 32.72
C ASP A 472 -4.77 12.88 31.34
N ALA A 473 -4.20 12.21 30.34
CA ALA A 473 -4.58 12.28 28.94
C ALA A 473 -4.48 13.69 28.36
N LEU A 474 -5.58 14.45 28.45
CA LEU A 474 -5.76 15.81 27.93
C LEU A 474 -6.45 16.71 28.96
N ASN A 475 -6.72 16.19 30.16
CA ASN A 475 -7.42 16.88 31.24
C ASN A 475 -6.45 17.14 32.40
N PHE A 476 -6.68 18.25 33.09
CA PHE A 476 -5.87 18.69 34.21
C PHE A 476 -6.12 17.81 35.44
N LEU A 477 -5.08 17.20 36.03
CA LEU A 477 -5.25 16.37 37.23
C LEU A 477 -5.42 17.20 38.51
N ARG A 478 -4.74 18.35 38.63
CA ARG A 478 -4.84 19.28 39.78
C ARG A 478 -4.60 20.73 39.34
N PRO A 479 -5.49 21.71 39.60
CA PRO A 479 -5.40 23.12 39.17
C PRO A 479 -4.16 23.96 39.57
N GLU A 480 -3.15 23.39 40.20
CA GLU A 480 -2.11 24.11 40.93
C GLU A 480 -0.74 24.03 40.22
N VAL A 481 -0.07 25.18 40.07
CA VAL A 481 1.33 25.24 39.64
C VAL A 481 2.22 24.69 40.76
N ARG A 482 3.14 23.78 40.43
CA ARG A 482 3.99 23.09 41.41
C ARG A 482 5.47 23.48 41.25
N PRO A 483 6.21 23.76 42.35
CA PRO A 483 7.63 24.11 42.27
C PRO A 483 8.51 22.86 42.10
N LEU A 484 9.70 23.01 41.49
CA LEU A 484 10.65 21.88 41.34
C LEU A 484 11.10 21.27 42.68
N THR A 485 10.99 22.01 43.79
CA THR A 485 11.33 21.53 45.14
C THR A 485 10.46 20.36 45.62
N ASP A 486 9.24 20.17 45.07
CA ASP A 486 8.39 19.00 45.36
C ASP A 486 9.08 17.67 44.93
N TYR A 487 10.01 17.71 43.96
CA TYR A 487 10.85 16.56 43.55
C TYR A 487 12.11 16.38 44.41
N GLY A 488 12.32 17.18 45.45
CA GLY A 488 13.58 17.20 46.21
C GLY A 488 14.76 17.81 45.45
N LEU A 489 14.49 18.64 44.42
CA LEU A 489 15.51 19.37 43.68
C LEU A 489 15.95 20.65 44.44
N PRO A 490 17.19 21.13 44.23
CA PRO A 490 17.71 22.33 44.91
C PRO A 490 16.94 23.62 44.56
N GLU A 491 16.78 24.55 45.52
CA GLU A 491 16.08 25.84 45.32
C GLU A 491 16.81 26.80 44.36
N ASP A 492 18.11 26.60 44.15
CA ASP A 492 18.93 27.36 43.20
C ASP A 492 18.81 26.86 41.74
N LEU A 493 18.17 25.71 41.51
CA LEU A 493 18.00 25.16 40.16
C LEU A 493 16.94 25.96 39.37
N GLU A 494 17.36 26.55 38.23
CA GLU A 494 16.50 27.47 37.46
C GLU A 494 15.50 26.77 36.53
N ARG A 495 15.89 25.61 35.97
CA ARG A 495 15.07 24.76 35.09
C ARG A 495 15.65 23.34 35.00
N ILE A 496 14.97 22.47 34.27
CA ILE A 496 15.44 21.13 33.86
C ILE A 496 15.62 21.15 32.34
N ASP A 497 16.79 20.75 31.84
CA ASP A 497 17.11 20.77 30.41
C ASP A 497 16.63 19.50 29.67
N ALA A 498 16.50 18.35 30.36
CA ALA A 498 15.86 17.14 29.80
C ALA A 498 15.30 16.20 30.87
N ALA A 499 14.31 15.37 30.52
CA ALA A 499 13.74 14.33 31.37
C ALA A 499 13.42 13.06 30.58
N MET A 500 13.71 11.87 31.14
CA MET A 500 13.28 10.59 30.56
C MET A 500 13.04 9.51 31.62
N VAL A 501 12.16 8.54 31.34
CA VAL A 501 12.04 7.30 32.12
C VAL A 501 12.87 6.21 31.46
N TRP A 502 13.68 5.50 32.24
CA TRP A 502 14.59 4.49 31.70
C TRP A 502 13.97 3.07 31.73
N PRO A 503 13.64 2.44 30.59
CA PRO A 503 12.83 1.21 30.57
C PRO A 503 13.48 -0.04 31.17
N LYS A 504 14.78 -0.02 31.51
CA LYS A 504 15.46 -1.16 32.14
C LYS A 504 15.32 -1.21 33.66
N ASN A 505 14.97 -0.10 34.31
CA ASN A 505 14.84 -0.01 35.77
C ASN A 505 13.64 0.81 36.25
N ASN A 506 12.84 1.36 35.32
CA ASN A 506 11.63 2.15 35.58
C ASN A 506 11.87 3.34 36.53
N LYS A 507 13.07 3.93 36.48
CA LYS A 507 13.41 5.17 37.19
C LYS A 507 13.38 6.36 36.24
N THR A 508 12.99 7.52 36.75
CA THR A 508 13.03 8.78 36.01
C THR A 508 14.39 9.44 36.21
N TYR A 509 14.94 9.98 35.12
CA TYR A 509 16.21 10.69 35.09
C TYR A 509 15.96 12.13 34.63
N LEU A 510 16.36 13.08 35.46
CA LEU A 510 16.22 14.51 35.22
C LEU A 510 17.63 15.10 35.02
N PHE A 511 17.83 15.90 33.99
CA PHE A 511 19.11 16.43 33.57
C PHE A 511 19.09 17.96 33.63
N ALA A 512 20.14 18.56 34.20
CA ALA A 512 20.34 20.00 34.17
C ALA A 512 21.84 20.34 34.25
N GLY A 513 22.36 21.02 33.23
CA GLY A 513 23.79 21.31 33.07
C GLY A 513 24.70 20.08 33.28
N ASP A 514 25.77 20.23 34.07
CA ASP A 514 26.78 19.17 34.28
C ASP A 514 26.30 17.96 35.11
N ARG A 515 25.02 17.89 35.49
CA ARG A 515 24.46 16.96 36.47
C ARG A 515 23.15 16.32 36.03
N PHE A 516 22.89 15.16 36.62
CA PHE A 516 21.61 14.49 36.54
C PHE A 516 21.19 13.90 37.88
N TRP A 517 19.88 13.79 38.08
CA TRP A 517 19.21 13.22 39.23
C TRP A 517 18.47 11.94 38.82
N ARG A 518 18.23 11.03 39.77
CA ARG A 518 17.42 9.83 39.56
C ARG A 518 16.28 9.81 40.58
N TYR A 519 15.06 9.93 40.08
CA TYR A 519 13.84 10.01 40.88
C TYR A 519 13.07 8.68 40.83
N ASN A 520 12.36 8.40 41.92
CA ASN A 520 11.59 7.19 42.14
C ASN A 520 10.09 7.51 42.19
N ASP A 521 9.42 7.59 41.04
CA ASP A 521 8.01 7.98 40.95
C ASP A 521 7.05 7.13 41.79
N THR A 522 7.40 5.88 42.08
CA THR A 522 6.59 4.96 42.90
C THR A 522 6.72 5.22 44.41
N ALA A 523 7.87 5.72 44.87
CA ALA A 523 8.09 6.10 46.28
C ALA A 523 7.99 7.61 46.52
N LEU A 524 7.94 8.41 45.44
CA LEU A 524 7.92 9.88 45.43
C LEU A 524 9.15 10.51 46.12
N GLU A 525 10.32 9.91 45.93
CA GLU A 525 11.60 10.36 46.53
C GLU A 525 12.77 10.33 45.52
N MET A 526 13.83 11.08 45.81
CA MET A 526 15.11 10.99 45.09
C MET A 526 15.93 9.81 45.60
N ASP A 527 16.49 8.99 44.70
CA ASP A 527 17.39 7.91 45.08
C ASP A 527 18.68 8.47 45.72
N GLU A 528 19.20 7.82 46.77
CA GLU A 528 20.46 8.23 47.43
C GLU A 528 21.66 8.26 46.46
N GLY A 529 22.56 9.22 46.66
CA GLY A 529 23.77 9.39 45.84
C GLY A 529 23.59 10.21 44.56
N TYR A 530 22.47 10.93 44.45
CA TYR A 530 22.20 11.92 43.41
C TYR A 530 22.11 13.35 44.00
N PRO A 531 22.47 14.41 43.25
CA PRO A 531 22.89 14.43 41.84
C PRO A 531 24.23 13.75 41.56
N SER A 532 24.36 13.24 40.35
CA SER A 532 25.56 12.61 39.81
C SER A 532 26.11 13.45 38.64
N PRO A 533 27.44 13.53 38.44
CA PRO A 533 28.01 14.22 37.28
C PRO A 533 27.64 13.50 35.97
N MET A 534 27.44 14.28 34.91
CA MET A 534 27.04 13.80 33.59
C MET A 534 28.10 12.90 32.94
N ASP A 535 29.37 12.98 33.37
CA ASP A 535 30.47 12.13 32.91
C ASP A 535 30.23 10.61 33.09
N ARG A 536 29.24 10.19 33.90
CA ARG A 536 28.79 8.78 33.96
C ARG A 536 28.07 8.31 32.69
N TRP A 537 27.58 9.23 31.87
CA TRP A 537 26.92 8.99 30.59
C TRP A 537 27.93 9.11 29.44
N PHE A 538 28.74 8.06 29.26
CA PHE A 538 29.83 8.09 28.29
C PHE A 538 29.35 8.41 26.86
N GLY A 539 29.92 9.45 26.27
CA GLY A 539 29.61 9.93 24.93
C GLY A 539 28.62 11.09 24.87
N ILE A 540 27.77 11.27 25.88
CA ILE A 540 26.72 12.31 25.86
C ILE A 540 27.34 13.67 26.25
N PRO A 541 27.06 14.77 25.51
CA PRO A 541 27.47 16.12 25.91
C PRO A 541 26.80 16.54 27.22
N ARG A 542 27.37 17.54 27.89
CA ARG A 542 26.83 18.03 29.19
C ARG A 542 25.52 18.81 29.00
N ASP A 543 25.39 19.55 27.90
CA ASP A 543 24.24 20.38 27.60
C ASP A 543 23.37 19.67 26.55
N ILE A 544 22.34 18.94 27.01
CA ILE A 544 21.34 18.24 26.18
C ILE A 544 20.00 18.97 26.23
N ASP A 545 19.32 19.08 25.08
CA ASP A 545 18.04 19.80 24.96
C ASP A 545 16.81 18.86 25.09
N ALA A 546 17.02 17.55 24.91
CA ALA A 546 15.98 16.54 25.14
C ALA A 546 16.59 15.14 25.30
N ALA A 547 15.87 14.28 26.01
CA ALA A 547 16.18 12.85 26.14
C ALA A 547 14.88 12.03 26.06
N THR A 548 14.90 10.89 25.38
CA THR A 548 13.76 9.96 25.35
C THR A 548 14.23 8.52 25.16
N ALA A 549 13.43 7.56 25.63
CA ALA A 549 13.75 6.14 25.60
C ALA A 549 12.62 5.33 24.97
N VAL A 550 12.99 4.43 24.06
CA VAL A 550 12.10 3.44 23.42
C VAL A 550 12.62 2.05 23.79
N ALA A 551 11.77 1.01 23.73
CA ALA A 551 12.04 -0.32 24.28
C ALA A 551 13.34 -1.04 23.82
N SER A 552 14.05 -0.53 22.80
CA SER A 552 15.35 -1.02 22.33
C SER A 552 16.48 0.02 22.26
N ALA A 553 16.24 1.31 22.51
CA ALA A 553 17.23 2.37 22.35
C ALA A 553 16.93 3.62 23.19
N VAL A 554 17.98 4.38 23.53
CA VAL A 554 17.88 5.70 24.16
C VAL A 554 18.43 6.74 23.19
N PHE A 555 17.72 7.86 23.09
CA PHE A 555 18.01 8.97 22.18
C PHE A 555 18.23 10.24 23.01
N SER A 556 19.35 10.92 22.78
CA SER A 556 19.63 12.27 23.29
C SER A 556 19.78 13.24 22.13
N PHE A 557 19.33 14.48 22.34
CA PHE A 557 19.36 15.54 21.33
C PHE A 557 20.17 16.74 21.87
N SER A 558 20.97 17.34 20.98
CA SER A 558 21.73 18.57 21.26
C SER A 558 21.70 19.49 20.03
N THR A 559 21.76 20.81 20.26
CA THR A 559 21.64 21.90 19.27
C THR A 559 22.53 21.79 18.02
N SER A 560 23.57 20.95 18.04
CA SER A 560 24.47 20.66 16.92
C SER A 560 23.95 19.59 15.93
N CYS A 561 22.65 19.30 15.91
CA CYS A 561 21.96 18.50 14.89
C CYS A 561 22.58 17.11 14.65
N GLN A 562 22.99 16.44 15.73
CA GLN A 562 23.31 15.02 15.72
C GLN A 562 22.31 14.26 16.60
N VAL A 563 21.60 13.31 15.99
CA VAL A 563 20.81 12.31 16.74
C VAL A 563 21.77 11.18 17.07
N GLU A 564 22.42 11.27 18.23
CA GLU A 564 23.28 10.19 18.72
C GLU A 564 22.40 9.05 19.26
N THR A 565 22.22 8.01 18.45
CA THR A 565 21.74 6.73 18.94
C THR A 565 22.84 6.05 19.74
N LEU A 566 22.51 5.60 20.96
CA LEU A 566 23.38 4.70 21.74
C LEU A 566 23.40 3.28 21.14
N GLN A 567 23.99 3.17 19.95
CA GLN A 567 24.44 1.93 19.34
C GLN A 567 25.88 2.13 18.84
N SER A 568 26.80 1.40 19.44
CA SER A 568 28.24 1.50 19.22
C SER A 568 28.63 1.38 17.74
N ILE A 569 29.21 2.44 17.19
CA ILE A 569 30.17 2.40 16.07
C ILE A 569 31.44 1.68 16.60
N PRO A 570 32.11 0.77 15.86
CA PRO A 570 32.28 0.78 14.41
C PRO A 570 32.03 -0.55 13.65
N GLU A 571 32.20 -0.41 12.32
CA GLU A 571 32.60 -1.41 11.32
C GLU A 571 31.55 -1.93 10.31
N ASN A 572 31.88 -1.67 9.03
CA ASN A 572 31.51 -2.38 7.82
C ASN A 572 30.14 -2.10 7.14
N VAL A 573 30.26 -1.38 6.02
CA VAL A 573 29.26 -1.07 4.96
C VAL A 573 28.47 -2.28 4.43
N PHE A 574 28.87 -3.52 4.77
CA PHE A 574 28.17 -4.74 4.38
C PHE A 574 26.84 -4.99 5.13
N ILE A 575 26.61 -4.37 6.29
CA ILE A 575 25.43 -4.67 7.12
C ILE A 575 24.17 -3.91 6.67
N SER A 576 24.27 -2.81 5.92
CA SER A 576 23.09 -2.08 5.41
C SER A 576 22.13 -2.96 4.59
N ALA A 577 22.63 -4.04 3.96
CA ALA A 577 21.81 -5.00 3.23
C ALA A 577 20.94 -5.93 4.11
N SER A 578 21.12 -6.00 5.44
CA SER A 578 20.40 -6.95 6.30
C SER A 578 18.99 -6.47 6.70
N ASN A 579 18.74 -5.16 6.78
CA ASN A 579 17.43 -4.62 7.16
C ASN A 579 16.47 -4.46 5.97
N CYS A 580 16.97 -4.48 4.73
CA CYS A 580 16.13 -4.40 3.53
C CYS A 580 15.57 -5.77 3.11
N ARG A 581 14.32 -6.06 3.52
CA ARG A 581 13.54 -7.20 3.00
C ARG A 581 12.86 -6.89 1.66
N SER A 582 12.73 -7.92 0.82
CA SER A 582 12.03 -7.96 -0.48
C SER A 582 10.71 -8.71 -0.34
N THR A 583 9.76 -8.56 -1.28
CA THR A 583 8.52 -9.36 -1.31
C THR A 583 8.81 -10.86 -1.44
N ASP A 584 9.78 -11.23 -2.28
CA ASP A 584 10.12 -12.64 -2.56
C ASP A 584 10.69 -13.36 -1.31
N PHE A 585 11.20 -12.62 -0.31
CA PHE A 585 11.60 -13.18 1.00
C PHE A 585 10.41 -13.84 1.71
N GLU A 586 9.29 -13.12 1.79
CA GLU A 586 8.05 -13.58 2.41
C GLU A 586 7.40 -14.71 1.61
N VAL A 587 7.47 -14.68 0.28
CA VAL A 587 7.00 -15.76 -0.60
C VAL A 587 7.66 -17.09 -0.23
N HIS A 588 8.99 -17.12 -0.23
CA HIS A 588 9.74 -18.34 0.13
C HIS A 588 9.53 -18.74 1.60
N ARG A 589 9.39 -17.77 2.52
CA ARG A 589 9.10 -18.04 3.93
C ARG A 589 7.73 -18.73 4.08
N ASN A 590 6.71 -18.24 3.39
CA ASN A 590 5.39 -18.86 3.35
C ASN A 590 5.41 -20.25 2.67
N TRP A 591 6.24 -20.47 1.64
CA TRP A 591 6.37 -21.79 1.00
C TRP A 591 7.03 -22.82 1.93
N LEU A 592 8.02 -22.43 2.73
CA LEU A 592 8.55 -23.28 3.81
C LEU A 592 7.45 -23.65 4.82
N ALA A 593 6.60 -22.70 5.22
CA ALA A 593 5.48 -22.95 6.13
C ALA A 593 4.42 -23.90 5.53
N ILE A 594 3.98 -23.65 4.29
CA ILE A 594 3.01 -24.49 3.57
C ILE A 594 3.52 -25.93 3.46
N THR A 595 4.76 -26.10 3.01
CA THR A 595 5.31 -27.44 2.74
C THR A 595 5.62 -28.22 4.02
N HIS A 596 6.01 -27.53 5.11
CA HIS A 596 6.26 -28.16 6.40
C HIS A 596 4.98 -28.57 7.14
N SER A 597 4.01 -27.66 7.20
CA SER A 597 2.91 -27.72 8.17
C SER A 597 1.61 -28.29 7.61
N LEU A 598 1.53 -28.50 6.28
CA LEU A 598 0.34 -29.04 5.61
C LEU A 598 0.63 -30.36 4.89
N PRO A 599 -0.36 -31.27 4.80
CA PRO A 599 -0.24 -32.49 3.99
C PRO A 599 -0.14 -32.15 2.50
N LEU A 600 0.52 -33.01 1.74
CA LEU A 600 0.80 -32.84 0.30
C LEU A 600 -0.44 -32.48 -0.53
N SER A 601 -1.61 -33.04 -0.20
CA SER A 601 -2.88 -32.74 -0.87
C SER A 601 -3.37 -31.30 -0.71
N ARG A 602 -2.84 -30.51 0.23
CA ARG A 602 -3.20 -29.10 0.45
C ARG A 602 -2.19 -28.08 -0.07
N TRP A 603 -0.96 -28.49 -0.43
CA TRP A 603 0.13 -27.57 -0.80
C TRP A 603 -0.25 -26.55 -1.89
N TYR A 604 -1.02 -26.94 -2.90
CA TYR A 604 -1.47 -26.07 -4.00
C TYR A 604 -2.88 -25.47 -3.81
N TYR A 605 -3.58 -25.84 -2.74
CA TYR A 605 -4.91 -25.32 -2.38
C TYR A 605 -4.86 -24.25 -1.28
N GLU A 606 -3.79 -24.22 -0.49
CA GLU A 606 -3.60 -23.21 0.55
C GLU A 606 -3.62 -21.79 -0.04
N LYS A 607 -4.27 -20.87 0.68
CA LYS A 607 -4.55 -19.48 0.25
C LYS A 607 -4.73 -18.50 1.41
N THR A 608 -4.29 -18.86 2.62
CA THR A 608 -4.25 -17.95 3.80
C THR A 608 -3.36 -16.74 3.56
N SER A 609 -2.30 -16.91 2.75
CA SER A 609 -1.48 -15.84 2.21
C SER A 609 -1.77 -15.68 0.71
N GLU A 610 -1.61 -14.46 0.19
CA GLU A 610 -1.57 -14.17 -1.24
C GLU A 610 -0.40 -14.90 -1.96
N TRP A 611 0.68 -15.19 -1.23
CA TRP A 611 1.90 -15.80 -1.74
C TRP A 611 1.80 -17.31 -1.92
N THR A 612 0.91 -17.75 -2.81
CA THR A 612 0.63 -19.18 -3.04
C THR A 612 1.78 -19.92 -3.73
N LEU A 613 1.76 -21.25 -3.62
CA LEU A 613 2.78 -22.12 -4.20
C LEU A 613 2.61 -22.22 -5.74
N ASP A 614 3.41 -21.43 -6.46
CA ASP A 614 3.27 -21.25 -7.92
C ASP A 614 4.32 -22.04 -8.75
N TYR A 615 5.26 -22.75 -8.11
CA TYR A 615 6.33 -23.52 -8.77
C TYR A 615 5.97 -25.02 -8.86
N PRO A 616 6.56 -25.80 -9.79
CA PRO A 616 6.23 -27.22 -9.96
C PRO A 616 6.73 -28.10 -8.80
N PRO A 617 6.23 -29.35 -8.67
CA PRO A 617 6.37 -30.15 -7.45
C PRO A 617 7.79 -30.38 -6.94
N PHE A 618 8.82 -30.49 -7.77
CA PHE A 618 10.19 -30.64 -7.26
C PHE A 618 10.69 -29.42 -6.50
N PHE A 619 10.20 -28.21 -6.81
CA PHE A 619 10.52 -27.03 -6.01
C PHE A 619 9.80 -27.04 -4.67
N ALA A 620 8.57 -27.55 -4.62
CA ALA A 620 7.85 -27.77 -3.38
C ALA A 620 8.56 -28.82 -2.49
N TYR A 621 9.12 -29.89 -3.07
CA TYR A 621 9.97 -30.83 -2.32
C TYR A 621 11.30 -30.22 -1.87
N PHE A 622 11.85 -29.26 -2.62
CA PHE A 622 13.04 -28.50 -2.23
C PHE A 622 12.76 -27.59 -1.03
N GLU A 623 11.66 -26.83 -1.03
CA GLU A 623 11.21 -26.05 0.12
C GLU A 623 10.89 -26.95 1.32
N TRP A 624 10.21 -28.09 1.09
CA TRP A 624 9.98 -29.08 2.14
C TRP A 624 11.28 -29.56 2.79
N LEU A 625 12.33 -29.85 1.99
CA LEU A 625 13.64 -30.27 2.49
C LEU A 625 14.32 -29.15 3.30
N LEU A 626 14.29 -27.91 2.81
CA LEU A 626 14.80 -26.75 3.54
C LEU A 626 14.05 -26.54 4.87
N SER A 627 12.73 -26.74 4.88
CA SER A 627 11.92 -26.56 6.09
C SER A 627 12.31 -27.49 7.25
N GLN A 628 12.86 -28.67 6.95
CA GLN A 628 13.36 -29.60 7.97
C GLN A 628 14.56 -29.03 8.73
N VAL A 629 15.39 -28.23 8.05
CA VAL A 629 16.51 -27.50 8.66
C VAL A 629 16.03 -26.20 9.30
N ALA A 630 15.12 -25.48 8.63
CA ALA A 630 14.55 -24.21 9.10
C ALA A 630 13.93 -24.33 10.50
N LYS A 631 13.27 -25.46 10.79
CA LYS A 631 12.67 -25.76 12.10
C LYS A 631 13.66 -25.66 13.26
N SER A 632 14.94 -25.97 13.02
CA SER A 632 16.01 -25.89 14.02
C SER A 632 16.58 -24.48 14.18
N PHE A 633 16.31 -23.56 13.24
CA PHE A 633 16.68 -22.15 13.33
C PHE A 633 15.56 -21.34 13.98
N ASP A 634 14.34 -21.42 13.46
CA ASP A 634 13.17 -20.74 14.03
C ASP A 634 11.88 -21.54 13.72
N PRO A 635 11.26 -22.21 14.70
CA PRO A 635 10.00 -22.93 14.49
C PRO A 635 8.84 -22.03 14.00
N ARG A 636 8.79 -20.75 14.41
CA ARG A 636 7.66 -19.85 14.14
C ARG A 636 7.59 -19.37 12.69
N MET A 637 8.70 -19.47 11.95
CA MET A 637 8.71 -19.14 10.52
C MET A 637 7.89 -20.16 9.69
N LEU A 638 7.65 -21.36 10.23
CA LEU A 638 6.92 -22.44 9.58
C LEU A 638 5.41 -22.43 9.87
N GLU A 639 4.92 -21.43 10.60
CA GLU A 639 3.50 -21.23 10.87
C GLU A 639 2.81 -20.49 9.70
N VAL A 640 1.89 -21.18 9.02
CA VAL A 640 1.18 -20.67 7.82
C VAL A 640 0.38 -19.38 8.08
N LYS A 641 -0.07 -19.16 9.32
CA LYS A 641 -0.84 -17.96 9.71
C LYS A 641 0.03 -16.74 10.06
N ASN A 642 1.32 -16.94 10.27
CA ASN A 642 2.21 -15.93 10.85
C ASN A 642 2.72 -14.97 9.76
N LEU A 643 1.83 -14.23 9.07
CA LEU A 643 2.13 -13.46 7.86
C LEU A 643 3.16 -12.33 8.11
N ASN A 644 4.02 -12.06 7.12
CA ASN A 644 5.13 -11.09 7.16
C ASN A 644 6.17 -11.28 8.28
N TYR A 645 6.23 -12.48 8.89
CA TYR A 645 7.14 -12.80 9.97
C TYR A 645 8.60 -12.91 9.51
N ALA A 646 9.49 -12.21 10.21
CA ALA A 646 10.94 -12.43 10.11
C ALA A 646 11.62 -12.11 11.45
N SER A 647 12.20 -13.12 12.08
CA SER A 647 13.23 -12.96 13.10
C SER A 647 14.61 -12.84 12.46
N GLU A 648 15.63 -12.44 13.23
CA GLU A 648 17.03 -12.49 12.78
C GLU A 648 17.43 -13.91 12.36
N GLN A 649 17.00 -14.94 13.09
CA GLN A 649 17.22 -16.35 12.78
C GLN A 649 16.57 -16.75 11.44
N THR A 650 15.36 -16.26 11.16
CA THR A 650 14.67 -16.45 9.87
C THR A 650 15.47 -15.83 8.73
N VAL A 651 15.93 -14.58 8.90
CA VAL A 651 16.73 -13.86 7.89
C VAL A 651 18.06 -14.58 7.63
N LEU A 652 18.78 -14.95 8.70
CA LEU A 652 20.06 -15.67 8.61
C LEU A 652 19.89 -17.03 7.93
N PHE A 653 18.88 -17.82 8.32
CA PHE A 653 18.60 -19.12 7.71
C PHE A 653 18.36 -18.98 6.19
N GLN A 654 17.47 -18.05 5.80
CA GLN A 654 17.13 -17.86 4.39
C GLN A 654 18.33 -17.33 3.57
N ARG A 655 19.10 -16.36 4.07
CA ARG A 655 20.31 -15.90 3.36
C ARG A 655 21.35 -17.01 3.24
N PHE A 656 21.51 -17.85 4.27
CA PHE A 656 22.43 -18.99 4.24
C PHE A 656 21.97 -20.11 3.30
N SER A 657 20.67 -20.43 3.22
CA SER A 657 20.16 -21.46 2.31
C SER A 657 20.45 -21.13 0.85
N VAL A 658 20.28 -19.88 0.42
CA VAL A 658 20.66 -19.41 -0.93
C VAL A 658 22.15 -19.69 -1.18
N ILE A 659 23.04 -19.17 -0.31
CA ILE A 659 24.51 -19.32 -0.43
C ILE A 659 24.94 -20.79 -0.48
N VAL A 660 24.33 -21.66 0.32
CA VAL A 660 24.62 -23.11 0.31
C VAL A 660 24.18 -23.76 -1.01
N THR A 661 23.01 -23.39 -1.53
CA THR A 661 22.49 -23.97 -2.78
C THR A 661 23.23 -23.49 -4.03
N ASP A 662 23.87 -22.32 -3.99
CA ASP A 662 24.75 -21.81 -5.05
C ASP A 662 26.05 -22.61 -5.23
N VAL A 663 26.37 -23.54 -4.33
CA VAL A 663 27.39 -24.58 -4.60
C VAL A 663 27.04 -25.37 -5.88
N VAL A 664 25.75 -25.58 -6.17
CA VAL A 664 25.28 -26.22 -7.41
C VAL A 664 25.63 -25.36 -8.63
N PHE A 665 25.52 -24.03 -8.52
CA PHE A 665 25.97 -23.10 -9.56
C PHE A 665 27.46 -23.22 -9.83
N ALA A 666 28.30 -23.19 -8.78
CA ALA A 666 29.74 -23.33 -8.90
C ALA A 666 30.17 -24.68 -9.52
N LEU A 667 29.47 -25.77 -9.21
CA LEU A 667 29.69 -27.08 -9.83
C LEU A 667 29.31 -27.08 -11.33
N GLY A 668 28.18 -26.45 -11.70
CA GLY A 668 27.76 -26.26 -13.09
C GLY A 668 28.76 -25.45 -13.90
N VAL A 669 29.16 -24.27 -13.41
CA VAL A 669 30.19 -23.40 -13.98
C VAL A 669 31.49 -24.16 -14.21
N ARG A 670 31.99 -24.86 -13.18
CA ARG A 670 33.23 -25.66 -13.27
C ARG A 670 33.14 -26.76 -14.33
N ARG A 671 31.98 -27.44 -14.44
CA ARG A 671 31.77 -28.51 -15.44
C ARG A 671 31.78 -27.95 -16.86
N CYS A 672 31.01 -26.92 -17.13
CA CYS A 672 30.94 -26.30 -18.45
C CYS A 672 32.27 -25.71 -18.91
N LEU A 673 33.00 -24.99 -18.04
CA LEU A 673 34.29 -24.40 -18.40
C LEU A 673 35.34 -25.49 -18.71
N ARG A 674 35.37 -26.58 -17.94
CA ARG A 674 36.24 -27.74 -18.23
C ARG A 674 35.86 -28.42 -19.57
N ALA A 675 34.58 -28.57 -19.86
CA ALA A 675 34.10 -29.15 -21.12
C ALA A 675 34.42 -28.26 -22.35
N LEU A 676 34.31 -26.93 -22.22
CA LEU A 676 34.67 -25.96 -23.26
C LEU A 676 36.16 -25.95 -23.60
N THR A 677 37.00 -26.14 -22.58
CA THR A 677 38.47 -26.02 -22.67
C THR A 677 39.19 -27.34 -22.92
N GLY A 678 38.45 -28.45 -23.04
CA GLY A 678 39.03 -29.77 -23.29
C GLY A 678 39.89 -30.32 -22.15
N GLY A 679 39.93 -29.65 -20.99
CA GLY A 679 40.78 -30.05 -19.85
C GLY A 679 42.27 -29.69 -19.98
N ASP A 680 42.68 -28.90 -20.97
CA ASP A 680 44.07 -28.48 -21.15
C ASP A 680 44.58 -27.62 -19.97
N SER A 681 45.77 -27.90 -19.47
CA SER A 681 46.40 -27.13 -18.39
C SER A 681 46.72 -25.69 -18.79
N LYS A 682 46.95 -25.41 -20.08
CA LYS A 682 47.11 -24.05 -20.62
C LYS A 682 45.82 -23.23 -20.57
N ALA A 683 44.66 -23.89 -20.52
CA ALA A 683 43.37 -23.22 -20.43
C ALA A 683 43.00 -22.76 -18.99
N SER A 684 43.90 -22.94 -18.01
CA SER A 684 43.70 -22.50 -16.62
C SER A 684 43.29 -21.02 -16.50
N ARG A 685 43.86 -20.14 -17.34
CA ARG A 685 43.48 -18.71 -17.37
C ARG A 685 42.04 -18.50 -17.81
N SER A 686 41.63 -19.20 -18.87
CA SER A 686 40.28 -19.15 -19.43
C SER A 686 39.24 -19.68 -18.44
N VAL A 687 39.54 -20.79 -17.74
CA VAL A 687 38.68 -21.33 -16.68
C VAL A 687 38.60 -20.39 -15.47
N LEU A 688 39.70 -19.77 -15.06
CA LEU A 688 39.71 -18.84 -13.93
C LEU A 688 38.92 -17.55 -14.22
N ILE A 689 39.12 -16.96 -15.40
CA ILE A 689 38.37 -15.78 -15.84
C ILE A 689 36.88 -16.10 -16.03
N GLY A 690 36.55 -17.18 -16.73
CA GLY A 690 35.16 -17.62 -16.89
C GLY A 690 34.48 -17.89 -15.55
N GLY A 691 35.19 -18.52 -14.62
CA GLY A 691 34.69 -18.78 -13.27
C GLY A 691 34.42 -17.48 -12.50
N ALA A 692 35.32 -16.51 -12.56
CA ALA A 692 35.15 -15.22 -11.90
C ALA A 692 33.98 -14.40 -12.48
N LEU A 693 33.80 -14.38 -13.81
CA LEU A 693 32.69 -13.67 -14.45
C LEU A 693 31.33 -14.32 -14.20
N LEU A 694 31.27 -15.66 -14.16
CA LEU A 694 30.03 -16.38 -13.88
C LEU A 694 29.64 -16.30 -12.40
N LEU A 695 30.58 -16.58 -11.48
CA LEU A 695 30.32 -16.56 -10.03
C LEU A 695 30.14 -15.14 -9.48
N GLY A 696 30.84 -14.16 -10.04
CA GLY A 696 30.70 -12.75 -9.68
C GLY A 696 29.62 -11.99 -10.46
N ASN A 697 28.70 -12.67 -11.14
CA ASN A 697 27.74 -12.01 -12.03
C ASN A 697 26.82 -11.05 -11.27
N ALA A 698 26.99 -9.73 -11.48
CA ALA A 698 26.24 -8.69 -10.77
C ALA A 698 24.73 -8.91 -10.73
N GLY A 699 24.13 -9.30 -11.86
CA GLY A 699 22.69 -9.55 -11.96
C GLY A 699 22.23 -10.73 -11.11
N LEU A 700 22.99 -11.82 -11.07
CA LEU A 700 22.67 -12.96 -10.22
C LEU A 700 22.81 -12.59 -8.73
N LEU A 701 23.88 -11.87 -8.36
CA LEU A 701 24.09 -11.38 -6.99
C LEU A 701 22.95 -10.43 -6.54
N MET A 702 22.49 -9.52 -7.41
CA MET A 702 21.34 -8.64 -7.13
C MET A 702 20.04 -9.43 -6.94
N VAL A 703 19.75 -10.38 -7.82
CA VAL A 703 18.47 -11.10 -7.78
C VAL A 703 18.41 -12.10 -6.61
N ASP A 704 19.48 -12.83 -6.34
CA ASP A 704 19.46 -13.90 -5.34
C ASP A 704 19.87 -13.42 -3.93
N HIS A 705 20.95 -12.65 -3.79
CA HIS A 705 21.44 -12.24 -2.45
C HIS A 705 20.90 -10.90 -1.95
N ILE A 706 20.40 -10.01 -2.82
CA ILE A 706 19.71 -8.78 -2.39
C ILE A 706 18.19 -9.02 -2.41
N HIS A 707 17.61 -9.25 -3.59
CA HIS A 707 16.16 -9.39 -3.81
C HIS A 707 15.54 -10.71 -3.29
N PHE A 708 16.37 -11.70 -2.93
CA PHE A 708 15.98 -13.01 -2.37
C PHE A 708 15.32 -13.97 -3.37
N GLN A 709 16.13 -14.81 -4.00
CA GLN A 709 15.71 -15.86 -4.93
C GLN A 709 16.74 -17.00 -4.95
N TYR A 710 16.34 -18.17 -5.49
CA TYR A 710 17.21 -19.34 -5.70
C TYR A 710 17.60 -19.54 -7.18
N ASN A 711 17.86 -18.48 -7.95
CA ASN A 711 18.15 -18.66 -9.38
C ASN A 711 19.54 -19.26 -9.65
N GLY A 712 20.54 -19.02 -8.81
CA GLY A 712 21.88 -19.60 -8.93
C GLY A 712 21.84 -21.12 -8.87
N PHE A 713 21.15 -21.69 -7.87
CA PHE A 713 20.81 -23.12 -7.82
C PHE A 713 20.22 -23.63 -9.16
N LEU A 714 19.19 -22.97 -9.68
CA LEU A 714 18.48 -23.38 -10.90
C LEU A 714 19.36 -23.26 -12.17
N PHE A 715 20.10 -22.16 -12.32
CA PHE A 715 21.09 -22.00 -13.38
C PHE A 715 22.26 -22.97 -13.21
N GLY A 716 22.55 -23.41 -11.98
CA GLY A 716 23.51 -24.48 -11.70
C GLY A 716 23.05 -25.82 -12.29
N VAL A 717 21.78 -26.19 -12.09
CA VAL A 717 21.19 -27.39 -12.73
C VAL A 717 21.18 -27.24 -14.26
N LEU A 718 20.87 -26.05 -14.81
CA LEU A 718 20.97 -25.78 -16.25
C LEU A 718 22.41 -25.98 -16.77
N LEU A 719 23.40 -25.40 -16.11
CA LEU A 719 24.81 -25.53 -16.49
C LEU A 719 25.30 -26.98 -16.33
N LEU A 720 24.90 -27.70 -15.28
CA LEU A 720 25.20 -29.14 -15.15
C LEU A 720 24.63 -29.96 -16.31
N SER A 721 23.43 -29.61 -16.80
CA SER A 721 22.84 -30.23 -18.00
C SER A 721 23.63 -29.90 -19.27
N ILE A 722 23.93 -28.62 -19.50
CA ILE A 722 24.73 -28.16 -20.65
C ILE A 722 26.11 -28.85 -20.64
N GLY A 723 26.79 -28.87 -19.50
CA GLY A 723 28.09 -29.52 -19.33
C GLY A 723 28.04 -31.02 -19.61
N ALA A 724 27.01 -31.73 -19.13
CA ALA A 724 26.81 -33.15 -19.45
C ALA A 724 26.61 -33.39 -20.96
N LEU A 725 25.89 -32.51 -21.66
CA LEU A 725 25.69 -32.59 -23.11
C LEU A 725 26.98 -32.32 -23.89
N MET A 726 27.78 -31.34 -23.46
CA MET A 726 29.10 -31.04 -24.03
C MET A 726 30.11 -32.17 -23.82
N GLU A 727 30.02 -32.87 -22.68
CA GLU A 727 30.76 -34.12 -22.40
C GLU A 727 30.21 -35.35 -23.14
N ASN A 728 29.26 -35.17 -24.08
CA ASN A 728 28.62 -36.23 -24.85
C ASN A 728 27.86 -37.28 -23.98
N ARG A 729 27.23 -36.83 -22.89
CA ARG A 729 26.35 -37.63 -22.01
C ARG A 729 24.88 -37.21 -22.13
N PRO A 730 24.22 -37.46 -23.28
CA PRO A 730 22.90 -36.89 -23.60
C PRO A 730 21.79 -37.33 -22.64
N LEU A 731 21.80 -38.56 -22.13
CA LEU A 731 20.79 -39.02 -21.16
C LEU A 731 20.94 -38.32 -19.79
N GLN A 732 22.18 -38.04 -19.35
CA GLN A 732 22.41 -37.28 -18.12
C GLN A 732 21.94 -35.83 -18.27
N SER A 733 22.17 -35.22 -19.44
CA SER A 733 21.64 -33.89 -19.75
C SER A 733 20.11 -33.87 -19.80
N ALA A 734 19.48 -34.83 -20.48
CA ALA A 734 18.03 -34.94 -20.55
C ALA A 734 17.39 -35.09 -19.15
N PHE A 735 17.99 -35.92 -18.29
CA PHE A 735 17.58 -36.05 -16.89
C PHE A 735 17.68 -34.71 -16.13
N LEU A 736 18.84 -34.05 -16.16
CA LEU A 736 19.05 -32.78 -15.45
C LEU A 736 18.14 -31.66 -15.97
N PHE A 737 17.89 -31.61 -17.27
CA PHE A 737 16.96 -30.64 -17.86
C PHE A 737 15.49 -30.94 -17.54
N ALA A 738 15.08 -32.22 -17.50
CA ALA A 738 13.75 -32.60 -17.03
C ALA A 738 13.56 -32.26 -15.55
N VAL A 739 14.58 -32.47 -14.70
CA VAL A 739 14.58 -32.03 -13.30
C VAL A 739 14.41 -30.51 -13.21
N LEU A 740 15.16 -29.74 -14.01
CA LEU A 740 15.06 -28.28 -14.05
C LEU A 740 13.65 -27.78 -14.44
N LEU A 741 13.01 -28.38 -15.44
CA LEU A 741 11.63 -28.03 -15.82
C LEU A 741 10.63 -28.30 -14.68
N ASN A 742 10.89 -29.31 -13.87
CA ASN A 742 10.10 -29.64 -12.67
C ASN A 742 10.49 -28.80 -11.43
N LEU A 743 11.60 -28.05 -11.47
CA LEU A 743 11.97 -27.06 -10.46
C LEU A 743 11.45 -25.65 -10.81
N LYS A 744 11.47 -25.24 -12.09
CA LYS A 744 10.88 -23.96 -12.53
C LYS A 744 10.45 -24.08 -13.99
N HIS A 745 9.15 -24.02 -14.24
CA HIS A 745 8.56 -24.26 -15.56
C HIS A 745 9.03 -23.25 -16.63
N ILE A 746 9.50 -22.06 -16.24
CA ILE A 746 10.00 -21.00 -17.13
C ILE A 746 11.12 -21.47 -18.08
N PHE A 747 11.89 -22.52 -17.72
CA PHE A 747 12.92 -23.08 -18.60
C PHE A 747 12.35 -23.83 -19.82
N ILE A 748 11.02 -23.96 -19.95
CA ILE A 748 10.35 -24.48 -21.16
C ILE A 748 10.74 -23.68 -22.42
N TYR A 749 11.08 -22.40 -22.28
CA TYR A 749 11.54 -21.53 -23.37
C TYR A 749 12.77 -22.05 -24.11
N VAL A 750 13.65 -22.81 -23.45
CA VAL A 750 14.85 -23.40 -24.08
C VAL A 750 14.67 -24.89 -24.42
N ALA A 751 13.53 -25.49 -24.09
CA ALA A 751 13.24 -26.90 -24.37
C ALA A 751 13.24 -27.29 -25.87
N PRO A 752 12.79 -26.43 -26.83
CA PRO A 752 12.88 -26.74 -28.26
C PRO A 752 14.32 -27.03 -28.71
N VAL A 753 15.31 -26.33 -28.13
CA VAL A 753 16.74 -26.50 -28.43
C VAL A 753 17.22 -27.89 -27.98
N TYR A 754 16.86 -28.31 -26.76
CA TYR A 754 17.16 -29.65 -26.24
C TYR A 754 16.51 -30.74 -27.07
N MET A 755 15.22 -30.61 -27.41
CA MET A 755 14.47 -31.58 -28.19
C MET A 755 15.12 -31.82 -29.56
N VAL A 756 15.38 -30.74 -30.30
CA VAL A 756 15.97 -30.78 -31.64
C VAL A 756 17.39 -31.32 -31.60
N TYR A 757 18.21 -30.91 -30.62
CA TYR A 757 19.57 -31.41 -30.48
C TYR A 757 19.60 -32.92 -30.17
N LEU A 758 18.84 -33.37 -29.18
CA LEU A 758 18.85 -34.77 -28.75
C LEU A 758 18.27 -35.69 -29.84
N LEU A 759 17.20 -35.28 -30.51
CA LEU A 759 16.66 -36.01 -31.66
C LEU A 759 17.71 -36.12 -32.79
N ARG A 760 18.33 -34.99 -33.17
CA ARG A 760 19.26 -34.92 -34.30
C ARG A 760 20.59 -35.64 -34.05
N PHE A 761 21.19 -35.46 -32.87
CA PHE A 761 22.58 -35.85 -32.57
C PHE A 761 22.72 -37.07 -31.66
N TYR A 762 21.71 -37.40 -30.86
CA TYR A 762 21.67 -38.65 -30.08
C TYR A 762 20.87 -39.73 -30.79
N CYS A 763 19.59 -39.48 -31.10
CA CYS A 763 18.70 -40.51 -31.68
C CYS A 763 19.07 -40.86 -33.13
N LEU A 764 19.16 -39.87 -34.02
CA LEU A 764 19.33 -40.10 -35.46
C LEU A 764 20.78 -40.28 -35.93
N ARG A 765 21.77 -39.72 -35.23
CA ARG A 765 23.19 -39.77 -35.64
C ARG A 765 23.69 -41.23 -35.71
N GLY A 766 24.15 -41.65 -36.89
CA GLY A 766 24.75 -42.97 -37.12
C GLY A 766 23.87 -44.16 -36.71
N SER A 767 22.54 -44.02 -36.81
CA SER A 767 21.60 -45.01 -36.28
C SER A 767 20.62 -45.47 -37.36
N THR A 768 20.38 -46.78 -37.43
CA THR A 768 19.26 -47.36 -38.20
C THR A 768 17.93 -47.00 -37.54
N VAL A 769 16.82 -47.07 -38.29
CA VAL A 769 15.48 -46.69 -37.81
C VAL A 769 15.13 -47.36 -36.47
N GLY A 770 15.26 -48.69 -36.37
CA GLY A 770 14.99 -49.40 -35.11
C GLY A 770 15.90 -48.98 -33.93
N ARG A 771 17.17 -48.68 -34.19
CA ARG A 771 18.10 -48.18 -33.15
C ARG A 771 17.78 -46.74 -32.75
N ALA A 772 17.31 -45.91 -33.68
CA ALA A 772 16.85 -44.55 -33.40
C ALA A 772 15.57 -44.56 -32.55
N VAL A 773 14.60 -45.43 -32.86
CA VAL A 773 13.39 -45.65 -32.05
C VAL A 773 13.75 -46.12 -30.64
N MET A 774 14.66 -47.09 -30.49
CA MET A 774 15.10 -47.56 -29.17
C MET A 774 15.78 -46.45 -28.34
N LYS A 775 16.57 -45.58 -28.96
CA LYS A 775 17.14 -44.40 -28.30
C LYS A 775 16.09 -43.37 -27.92
N LEU A 776 15.08 -43.16 -28.77
CA LEU A 776 13.96 -42.26 -28.49
C LEU A 776 13.13 -42.78 -27.30
N ILE A 777 12.87 -44.08 -27.22
CA ILE A 777 12.21 -44.72 -26.07
C ILE A 777 13.05 -44.53 -24.80
N LYS A 778 14.37 -44.77 -24.84
CA LYS A 778 15.27 -44.53 -23.69
C LYS A 778 15.29 -43.07 -23.24
N LEU A 779 15.25 -42.12 -24.18
CA LEU A 779 15.17 -40.70 -23.87
C LEU A 779 13.81 -40.35 -23.25
N GLY A 780 12.71 -40.84 -23.84
CA GLY A 780 11.35 -40.66 -23.35
C GLY A 780 11.15 -41.22 -21.95
N SER A 781 11.67 -42.42 -21.66
CA SER A 781 11.56 -43.04 -20.33
C SER A 781 12.26 -42.23 -19.23
N VAL A 782 13.36 -41.54 -19.54
CA VAL A 782 14.03 -40.62 -18.59
C VAL A 782 13.14 -39.42 -18.29
N VAL A 783 12.57 -38.78 -19.32
CA VAL A 783 11.72 -37.58 -19.13
C VAL A 783 10.42 -37.95 -18.43
N VAL A 784 9.74 -39.01 -18.86
CA VAL A 784 8.50 -39.52 -18.24
C VAL A 784 8.75 -39.95 -16.81
N GLY A 785 9.85 -40.67 -16.51
CA GLY A 785 10.20 -41.06 -15.15
C GLY A 785 10.38 -39.86 -14.21
N VAL A 786 11.04 -38.80 -14.66
CA VAL A 786 11.18 -37.54 -13.89
C VAL A 786 9.82 -36.86 -13.67
N CYS A 787 8.99 -36.74 -14.70
CA CYS A 787 7.67 -36.13 -14.57
C CYS A 787 6.72 -36.95 -13.67
N LEU A 788 6.81 -38.29 -13.70
CA LEU A 788 6.05 -39.17 -12.80
C LEU A 788 6.49 -39.04 -11.33
N LEU A 789 7.80 -38.92 -11.06
CA LEU A 789 8.30 -38.66 -9.71
C LEU A 789 7.86 -37.28 -9.18
N SER A 790 7.72 -36.29 -10.06
CA SER A 790 7.29 -34.93 -9.73
C SER A 790 5.78 -34.85 -9.50
N PHE A 791 4.99 -35.12 -10.53
CA PHE A 791 3.54 -34.94 -10.53
C PHE A 791 2.74 -36.16 -10.06
N GLY A 792 3.34 -37.34 -9.98
CA GLY A 792 2.65 -38.59 -9.57
C GLY A 792 1.96 -38.50 -8.21
N PRO A 793 2.61 -37.99 -7.15
CA PRO A 793 1.96 -37.75 -5.85
C PRO A 793 0.77 -36.77 -5.90
N PHE A 794 0.69 -35.95 -6.96
CA PHE A 794 -0.37 -34.98 -7.19
C PHE A 794 -1.39 -35.43 -8.25
N TYR A 795 -1.48 -36.72 -8.62
CA TYR A 795 -2.30 -37.17 -9.76
C TYR A 795 -3.77 -36.73 -9.69
N ASN A 796 -4.42 -36.78 -8.51
CA ASN A 796 -5.79 -36.29 -8.28
C ASN A 796 -5.93 -34.75 -8.38
N HIS A 797 -4.82 -34.02 -8.32
CA HIS A 797 -4.76 -32.57 -8.20
C HIS A 797 -4.03 -31.89 -9.38
N ILE A 798 -3.66 -32.63 -10.43
CA ILE A 798 -2.97 -32.09 -11.62
C ILE A 798 -3.64 -30.83 -12.19
N PRO A 799 -4.99 -30.74 -12.33
CA PRO A 799 -5.63 -29.50 -12.81
C PRO A 799 -5.38 -28.29 -11.90
N GLN A 800 -5.36 -28.49 -10.57
CA GLN A 800 -5.05 -27.43 -9.61
C GLN A 800 -3.57 -27.01 -9.67
N VAL A 801 -2.66 -27.98 -9.81
CA VAL A 801 -1.23 -27.68 -9.96
C VAL A 801 -1.01 -26.88 -11.25
N LEU A 802 -1.58 -27.31 -12.38
CA LEU A 802 -1.45 -26.62 -13.66
C LEU A 802 -2.05 -25.21 -13.64
N SER A 803 -3.16 -24.98 -12.93
CA SER A 803 -3.78 -23.64 -12.81
C SER A 803 -2.91 -22.66 -12.01
N ARG A 804 -2.14 -23.15 -11.03
CA ARG A 804 -1.13 -22.37 -10.29
C ARG A 804 0.12 -22.07 -11.13
N LEU A 805 0.61 -23.06 -11.87
CA LEU A 805 1.81 -22.91 -12.71
C LEU A 805 1.60 -21.99 -13.92
N PHE A 806 0.38 -21.95 -14.48
CA PHE A 806 0.06 -21.17 -15.67
C PHE A 806 -1.14 -20.23 -15.44
N PRO A 807 -0.98 -19.14 -14.68
CA PRO A 807 -2.05 -18.19 -14.39
C PRO A 807 -2.32 -17.26 -15.58
N PHE A 808 -3.03 -17.76 -16.60
CA PHE A 808 -3.34 -17.04 -17.85
C PHE A 808 -4.13 -15.72 -17.67
N LYS A 809 -4.61 -15.41 -16.46
CA LYS A 809 -5.33 -14.17 -16.13
C LYS A 809 -4.43 -12.93 -15.98
N ARG A 810 -3.10 -13.07 -15.92
CA ARG A 810 -2.19 -11.91 -15.94
C ARG A 810 -2.06 -11.39 -17.39
N GLY A 811 -2.05 -10.07 -17.61
CA GLY A 811 -2.03 -9.48 -18.96
C GLY A 811 -0.67 -9.00 -19.46
N LEU A 812 -0.63 -8.44 -20.68
CA LEU A 812 0.54 -7.79 -21.29
C LEU A 812 0.95 -6.45 -20.62
N THR A 813 0.17 -5.93 -19.65
CA THR A 813 0.43 -4.62 -19.01
C THR A 813 1.77 -4.51 -18.28
N HIS A 814 2.41 -5.63 -17.91
CA HIS A 814 3.76 -5.63 -17.32
C HIS A 814 4.87 -5.11 -18.26
N ALA A 815 4.55 -4.65 -19.47
CA ALA A 815 5.48 -4.22 -20.51
C ALA A 815 6.57 -3.21 -20.09
N TYR A 816 6.37 -2.38 -19.06
CA TYR A 816 7.42 -1.46 -18.58
C TYR A 816 8.30 -2.02 -17.45
N TRP A 817 8.03 -3.23 -16.95
CA TRP A 817 8.92 -3.90 -16.00
C TRP A 817 10.02 -4.67 -16.73
N ALA A 818 9.67 -5.47 -17.75
CA ALA A 818 10.63 -6.20 -18.56
C ALA A 818 10.97 -5.45 -19.86
N PRO A 819 12.26 -5.25 -20.21
CA PRO A 819 12.69 -4.60 -21.45
C PRO A 819 12.54 -5.51 -22.68
N ASN A 820 11.30 -5.84 -23.03
CA ASN A 820 10.94 -6.77 -24.10
C ASN A 820 10.37 -6.03 -25.35
N PHE A 821 9.92 -6.78 -26.36
CA PHE A 821 9.33 -6.16 -27.56
C PHE A 821 8.02 -5.42 -27.25
N TRP A 822 7.26 -5.87 -26.26
CA TRP A 822 6.00 -5.26 -25.84
C TRP A 822 6.20 -3.89 -25.17
N ALA A 823 7.34 -3.64 -24.51
CA ALA A 823 7.72 -2.32 -24.03
C ALA A 823 7.75 -1.29 -25.18
N LEU A 824 8.35 -1.67 -26.30
CA LEU A 824 8.44 -0.83 -27.51
C LEU A 824 7.05 -0.69 -28.17
N TYR A 825 6.30 -1.78 -28.29
CA TYR A 825 4.96 -1.80 -28.89
C TYR A 825 3.97 -0.89 -28.12
N ASN A 826 3.93 -1.00 -26.80
CA ASN A 826 3.05 -0.18 -25.95
C ASN A 826 3.46 1.30 -25.95
N THR A 827 4.75 1.60 -26.13
CA THR A 827 5.24 2.98 -26.26
C THR A 827 4.85 3.58 -27.61
N ALA A 828 4.95 2.79 -28.69
CA ALA A 828 4.50 3.19 -30.01
C ALA A 828 2.99 3.43 -30.05
N ASP A 829 2.19 2.58 -29.41
CA ASP A 829 0.73 2.76 -29.25
C ASP A 829 0.39 4.10 -28.56
N LYS A 830 1.03 4.39 -27.42
CA LYS A 830 0.86 5.67 -26.70
C LYS A 830 1.28 6.87 -27.53
N ALA A 831 2.45 6.82 -28.18
CA ALA A 831 2.95 7.90 -29.01
C ALA A 831 2.00 8.18 -30.20
N LEU A 832 1.44 7.12 -30.80
CA LEU A 832 0.50 7.22 -31.91
C LEU A 832 -0.88 7.74 -31.45
N ALA A 833 -1.37 7.33 -30.29
CA ALA A 833 -2.61 7.85 -29.69
C ALA A 833 -2.53 9.37 -29.45
N ILE A 834 -1.40 9.84 -28.90
CA ILE A 834 -1.11 11.28 -28.71
C ILE A 834 -1.04 12.00 -30.06
N ALA A 835 -0.29 11.45 -31.03
CA ALA A 835 -0.10 12.07 -32.34
C ALA A 835 -1.39 12.17 -33.18
N LEU A 836 -2.33 11.24 -33.00
CA LEU A 836 -3.62 11.22 -33.71
C LEU A 836 -4.72 12.03 -33.01
N GLY A 837 -4.42 12.74 -31.92
CA GLY A 837 -5.43 13.48 -31.15
C GLY A 837 -6.53 12.58 -30.56
N ARG A 838 -6.21 11.30 -30.33
CA ARG A 838 -7.08 10.32 -29.69
C ARG A 838 -6.52 10.00 -28.30
N PRO A 839 -6.64 10.91 -27.30
CA PRO A 839 -6.43 10.51 -25.92
C PRO A 839 -7.44 9.39 -25.63
N GLY A 840 -6.94 8.18 -25.38
CA GLY A 840 -7.79 7.01 -25.22
C GLY A 840 -8.82 7.25 -24.11
N THR A 841 -10.06 6.80 -24.34
CA THR A 841 -11.08 6.71 -23.29
C THR A 841 -10.47 6.01 -22.08
N ALA A 842 -10.34 6.71 -20.95
CA ALA A 842 -9.62 6.24 -19.79
C ALA A 842 -10.44 5.20 -19.01
N THR A 843 -10.58 3.99 -19.58
CA THR A 843 -11.21 2.83 -18.95
C THR A 843 -10.26 2.21 -17.91
N ASN A 844 -10.14 2.85 -16.74
CA ASN A 844 -9.66 2.34 -15.45
C ASN A 844 -8.33 1.54 -15.40
N ALA A 845 -7.53 1.55 -16.48
CA ALA A 845 -6.32 0.74 -16.62
C ALA A 845 -5.12 1.57 -17.10
N SER A 846 -4.46 2.23 -16.15
CA SER A 846 -3.18 2.89 -16.42
C SER A 846 -2.11 1.83 -16.71
N SER A 847 -1.69 1.70 -17.98
CA SER A 847 -0.58 0.82 -18.41
C SER A 847 0.80 1.20 -17.86
N THR A 848 0.83 2.10 -16.88
CA THR A 848 1.99 2.53 -16.11
C THR A 848 1.88 2.15 -14.63
N SER A 849 0.69 1.80 -14.10
CA SER A 849 0.45 1.57 -12.66
C SER A 849 1.11 0.31 -12.09
N GLY A 850 1.60 -0.59 -12.94
CA GLY A 850 2.17 -1.88 -12.51
C GLY A 850 1.14 -2.93 -12.05
N LEU A 851 -0.16 -2.61 -12.05
CA LEU A 851 -1.20 -3.58 -11.74
C LEU A 851 -1.45 -4.59 -12.89
N VAL A 852 -1.85 -5.79 -12.47
CA VAL A 852 -2.11 -6.93 -13.34
C VAL A 852 -3.48 -6.78 -14.02
N GLN A 853 -3.50 -6.24 -15.23
CA GLN A 853 -4.73 -6.01 -16.00
C GLN A 853 -4.54 -6.41 -17.47
N THR A 854 -5.63 -6.66 -18.19
CA THR A 854 -5.60 -6.83 -19.65
C THR A 854 -5.61 -5.45 -20.31
N PHE A 855 -4.52 -5.07 -20.98
CA PHE A 855 -4.50 -3.84 -21.79
C PHE A 855 -5.23 -4.09 -23.11
N GLU A 856 -6.13 -3.17 -23.46
CA GLU A 856 -6.52 -2.99 -24.86
C GLU A 856 -5.72 -1.80 -25.42
N HIS A 857 -5.11 -2.01 -26.58
CA HIS A 857 -4.27 -1.01 -27.25
C HIS A 857 -5.16 0.07 -27.88
N SER A 858 -4.74 1.33 -27.77
CA SER A 858 -5.58 2.48 -28.17
C SER A 858 -5.63 2.72 -29.68
N VAL A 859 -4.58 2.30 -30.41
CA VAL A 859 -4.48 2.44 -31.87
C VAL A 859 -3.92 1.18 -32.53
N LEU A 860 -2.95 0.53 -31.91
CA LEU A 860 -2.39 -0.72 -32.41
C LEU A 860 -3.33 -1.91 -32.09
N PRO A 861 -3.26 -3.04 -32.83
CA PRO A 861 -4.07 -4.22 -32.51
C PRO A 861 -3.75 -4.84 -31.14
N SER A 862 -4.79 -5.01 -30.30
CA SER A 862 -4.70 -5.76 -29.05
C SER A 862 -4.21 -7.19 -29.28
N ILE A 863 -3.19 -7.60 -28.53
CA ILE A 863 -2.47 -8.86 -28.74
C ILE A 863 -2.96 -9.92 -27.74
N SER A 864 -3.27 -11.13 -28.23
CA SER A 864 -3.73 -12.25 -27.39
C SER A 864 -2.59 -13.21 -27.00
N PRO A 865 -2.77 -14.05 -25.95
CA PRO A 865 -1.77 -15.05 -25.57
C PRO A 865 -1.39 -15.98 -26.72
N LEU A 866 -2.38 -16.38 -27.53
CA LEU A 866 -2.19 -17.24 -28.69
C LEU A 866 -1.28 -16.59 -29.75
N VAL A 867 -1.45 -15.28 -29.99
CA VAL A 867 -0.61 -14.53 -30.93
C VAL A 867 0.83 -14.44 -30.43
N THR A 868 1.05 -14.14 -29.15
CA THR A 868 2.42 -14.10 -28.58
C THR A 868 3.11 -15.47 -28.60
N PHE A 869 2.37 -16.55 -28.34
CA PHE A 869 2.87 -17.92 -28.45
C PHE A 869 3.26 -18.27 -29.89
N ALA A 870 2.41 -17.95 -30.86
CA ALA A 870 2.68 -18.16 -32.29
C ALA A 870 3.90 -17.34 -32.76
N LEU A 871 3.97 -16.06 -32.43
CA LEU A 871 5.10 -15.18 -32.75
C LEU A 871 6.42 -15.68 -32.15
N THR A 872 6.40 -16.08 -30.88
CA THR A 872 7.56 -16.68 -30.21
C THR A 872 8.02 -17.94 -30.95
N GLY A 873 7.09 -18.84 -31.29
CA GLY A 873 7.39 -20.06 -32.05
C GLY A 873 8.02 -19.77 -33.41
N VAL A 874 7.41 -18.88 -34.20
CA VAL A 874 7.91 -18.48 -35.53
C VAL A 874 9.30 -17.84 -35.43
N ALA A 875 9.50 -16.93 -34.47
CA ALA A 875 10.78 -16.26 -34.27
C ALA A 875 11.91 -17.18 -33.76
N MET A 876 11.60 -18.37 -33.23
CA MET A 876 12.57 -19.42 -32.90
C MET A 876 12.96 -20.28 -34.11
N LEU A 877 12.11 -20.42 -35.13
CA LEU A 877 12.32 -21.35 -36.25
C LEU A 877 13.69 -21.21 -36.92
N PRO A 878 14.24 -20.01 -37.23
CA PRO A 878 15.54 -19.90 -37.89
C PRO A 878 16.68 -20.55 -37.08
N VAL A 879 16.65 -20.41 -35.75
CA VAL A 879 17.65 -20.94 -34.82
C VAL A 879 17.56 -22.47 -34.76
N VAL A 880 16.34 -22.99 -34.66
CA VAL A 880 16.05 -24.42 -34.56
C VAL A 880 16.37 -25.14 -35.88
N VAL A 881 16.01 -24.55 -37.03
CA VAL A 881 16.34 -25.07 -38.36
C VAL A 881 17.86 -25.05 -38.61
N LYS A 882 18.55 -23.97 -38.20
CA LYS A 882 20.02 -23.90 -38.26
C LYS A 882 20.66 -25.02 -37.43
N LEU A 883 20.15 -25.29 -36.22
CA LEU A 883 20.64 -26.37 -35.35
C LEU A 883 20.43 -27.76 -35.96
N TRP A 884 19.28 -28.01 -36.60
CA TRP A 884 18.96 -29.28 -37.28
C TRP A 884 19.86 -29.53 -38.52
N THR A 885 20.19 -28.46 -39.25
CA THR A 885 20.99 -28.49 -40.48
C THR A 885 22.51 -28.52 -40.27
N LEU A 886 22.99 -28.45 -39.02
CA LEU A 886 24.41 -28.63 -38.69
C LEU A 886 24.92 -30.02 -39.10
N LYS A 887 26.16 -30.08 -39.60
CA LYS A 887 26.81 -31.33 -40.04
C LYS A 887 27.08 -32.26 -38.86
N THR A 888 26.69 -33.53 -38.98
CA THR A 888 26.96 -34.60 -38.00
C THR A 888 28.43 -34.98 -37.87
N SER A 889 29.32 -34.48 -38.75
CA SER A 889 30.77 -34.65 -38.66
C SER A 889 31.46 -33.61 -37.75
N LEU A 890 30.74 -32.60 -37.25
CA LEU A 890 31.31 -31.60 -36.34
C LEU A 890 31.80 -32.23 -35.02
N SER A 891 32.91 -31.68 -34.51
CA SER A 891 33.46 -32.07 -33.20
C SER A 891 32.46 -31.75 -32.07
N PRO A 892 32.42 -32.55 -30.97
CA PRO A 892 31.54 -32.30 -29.84
C PRO A 892 31.65 -30.89 -29.24
N ALA A 893 32.86 -30.31 -29.18
CA ALA A 893 33.08 -28.97 -28.64
C ALA A 893 32.44 -27.84 -29.48
N HIS A 894 32.57 -27.90 -30.82
CA HIS A 894 31.89 -26.96 -31.72
C HIS A 894 30.37 -27.12 -31.67
N LEU A 895 29.91 -28.38 -31.68
CA LEU A 895 28.50 -28.69 -31.61
C LEU A 895 27.87 -28.22 -30.28
N GLY A 896 28.61 -28.36 -29.16
CA GLY A 896 28.25 -27.81 -27.85
C GLY A 896 28.20 -26.27 -27.84
N ARG A 897 29.16 -25.57 -28.48
CA ARG A 897 29.09 -24.12 -28.64
C ARG A 897 27.84 -23.70 -29.42
N CYS A 898 27.56 -24.32 -30.56
CA CYS A 898 26.35 -24.03 -31.34
C CYS A 898 25.05 -24.30 -30.56
N PHE A 899 25.03 -25.34 -29.72
CA PHE A 899 23.91 -25.64 -28.82
C PHE A 899 23.69 -24.53 -27.78
N VAL A 900 24.75 -24.08 -27.11
CA VAL A 900 24.63 -22.97 -26.14
C VAL A 900 24.25 -21.66 -26.82
N ARG A 901 24.78 -21.36 -28.02
CA ARG A 901 24.34 -20.21 -28.84
C ARG A 901 22.84 -20.28 -29.16
N ALA A 902 22.32 -21.48 -29.46
CA ALA A 902 20.90 -21.69 -29.69
C ALA A 902 20.06 -21.55 -28.39
N ILE A 903 20.56 -21.98 -27.23
CA ILE A 903 19.93 -21.70 -25.91
C ILE A 903 19.82 -20.19 -25.68
N VAL A 904 20.90 -19.43 -25.87
CA VAL A 904 20.93 -17.96 -25.73
C VAL A 904 19.90 -17.32 -26.66
N LEU A 905 19.85 -17.72 -27.93
CA LEU A 905 18.93 -17.15 -28.92
C LEU A 905 17.46 -17.49 -28.64
N CYS A 906 17.12 -18.74 -28.34
CA CYS A 906 15.74 -19.11 -27.99
C CYS A 906 15.29 -18.48 -26.67
N GLY A 907 16.14 -18.45 -25.65
CA GLY A 907 15.86 -17.73 -24.41
C GLY A 907 15.59 -16.24 -24.65
N CYS A 908 16.37 -15.61 -25.54
CA CYS A 908 16.17 -14.21 -25.92
C CYS A 908 14.89 -14.00 -26.75
N THR A 909 14.55 -14.91 -27.68
CA THR A 909 13.27 -14.88 -28.40
C THR A 909 12.07 -14.95 -27.44
N SER A 910 12.09 -15.87 -26.47
CA SER A 910 11.03 -15.95 -25.46
C SER A 910 10.98 -14.74 -24.53
N PHE A 911 12.14 -14.16 -24.19
CA PHE A 911 12.21 -12.93 -23.41
C PHE A 911 11.59 -11.73 -24.15
N LEU A 912 11.80 -11.64 -25.48
CA LEU A 912 11.26 -10.55 -26.29
C LEU A 912 9.77 -10.70 -26.58
N PHE A 913 9.29 -11.89 -26.92
CA PHE A 913 7.94 -12.13 -27.47
C PHE A 913 7.02 -12.97 -26.57
N GLY A 914 7.45 -13.39 -25.38
CA GLY A 914 6.62 -14.16 -24.44
C GLY A 914 5.45 -13.35 -23.88
N TRP A 915 4.34 -14.03 -23.56
CA TRP A 915 3.16 -13.42 -22.92
C TRP A 915 3.47 -12.87 -21.53
N HIS A 916 4.15 -13.66 -20.70
CA HIS A 916 4.61 -13.28 -19.36
C HIS A 916 6.13 -13.35 -19.30
N VAL A 917 6.76 -12.18 -19.16
CA VAL A 917 8.20 -12.05 -18.99
C VAL A 917 8.45 -10.98 -17.93
N HIS A 918 9.27 -11.31 -16.95
CA HIS A 918 9.81 -10.39 -15.95
C HIS A 918 11.25 -10.04 -16.29
N GLU A 919 11.71 -8.86 -15.86
CA GLU A 919 13.09 -8.39 -15.94
C GLU A 919 14.11 -9.46 -15.53
N LYS A 920 13.88 -10.16 -14.40
CA LYS A 920 14.78 -11.25 -13.93
C LYS A 920 14.98 -12.41 -14.92
N ALA A 921 14.12 -12.58 -15.93
CA ALA A 921 14.28 -13.61 -16.95
C ALA A 921 15.46 -13.36 -17.92
N ILE A 922 15.99 -12.13 -18.01
CA ILE A 922 17.15 -11.82 -18.88
C ILE A 922 18.41 -12.62 -18.50
N LEU A 923 18.52 -13.05 -17.24
CA LEU A 923 19.62 -13.89 -16.76
C LEU A 923 19.67 -15.27 -17.46
N MET A 924 18.54 -15.78 -17.95
CA MET A 924 18.49 -17.01 -18.76
C MET A 924 19.24 -16.85 -20.10
N VAL A 925 19.37 -15.61 -20.60
CA VAL A 925 20.14 -15.26 -21.80
C VAL A 925 21.60 -14.98 -21.41
N LEU A 926 21.82 -14.17 -20.37
CA LEU A 926 23.14 -13.65 -20.02
C LEU A 926 24.08 -14.72 -19.43
N ILE A 927 23.58 -15.64 -18.60
CA ILE A 927 24.44 -16.66 -17.96
C ILE A 927 25.03 -17.64 -19.00
N PRO A 928 24.26 -18.24 -19.92
CA PRO A 928 24.83 -19.09 -20.99
C PRO A 928 25.68 -18.31 -22.00
N LEU A 929 25.41 -17.01 -22.23
CA LEU A 929 26.25 -16.16 -23.08
C LEU A 929 27.61 -15.88 -22.42
N THR A 930 27.64 -15.59 -21.12
CA THR A 930 28.87 -15.36 -20.34
C THR A 930 29.75 -16.61 -20.30
N LEU A 931 29.15 -17.80 -20.32
CA LEU A 931 29.88 -19.06 -20.50
C LEU A 931 30.62 -19.14 -21.85
N LEU A 932 30.00 -18.66 -22.93
CA LEU A 932 30.61 -18.65 -24.28
C LEU A 932 31.71 -17.60 -24.44
N ALA A 933 31.64 -16.49 -23.68
CA ALA A 933 32.61 -15.38 -23.69
C ALA A 933 34.07 -15.83 -23.61
N VAL A 934 34.33 -16.92 -22.89
CA VAL A 934 35.66 -17.47 -22.67
C VAL A 934 36.28 -18.06 -23.94
N GLY A 935 35.46 -18.57 -24.85
CA GLY A 935 35.93 -19.36 -26.00
C GLY A 935 35.93 -18.64 -27.35
N ASN A 936 35.33 -17.44 -27.46
CA ASN A 936 35.24 -16.71 -28.72
C ASN A 936 35.10 -15.20 -28.49
N GLN A 937 35.90 -14.40 -29.20
CA GLN A 937 35.90 -12.92 -29.12
C GLN A 937 34.54 -12.29 -29.47
N GLN A 938 33.80 -12.86 -30.43
CA GLN A 938 32.47 -12.40 -30.81
C GLN A 938 31.48 -12.57 -29.65
N ASP A 939 31.52 -13.73 -28.96
CA ASP A 939 30.66 -14.01 -27.81
C ASP A 939 31.08 -13.14 -26.60
N ALA A 940 32.38 -12.88 -26.43
CA ALA A 940 32.91 -11.97 -25.40
C ALA A 940 32.39 -10.54 -25.56
N ARG A 941 32.41 -10.02 -26.79
CA ARG A 941 31.82 -8.71 -27.13
C ARG A 941 30.35 -8.61 -26.77
N TRP A 942 29.55 -9.60 -27.18
CA TRP A 942 28.13 -9.61 -26.87
C TRP A 942 27.85 -9.81 -25.39
N THR A 943 28.71 -10.52 -24.66
CA THR A 943 28.63 -10.65 -23.21
C THR A 943 28.77 -9.31 -22.50
N ILE A 944 29.71 -8.45 -22.94
CA ILE A 944 29.85 -7.11 -22.34
C ILE A 944 28.66 -6.21 -22.76
N PHE A 945 28.29 -6.20 -24.04
CA PHE A 945 27.16 -5.40 -24.54
C PHE A 945 25.85 -5.74 -23.83
N LEU A 946 25.43 -7.02 -23.89
CA LEU A 946 24.20 -7.48 -23.26
C LEU A 946 24.33 -7.46 -21.74
N GLY A 947 25.52 -7.70 -21.17
CA GLY A 947 25.76 -7.58 -19.73
C GLY A 947 25.40 -6.19 -19.21
N ILE A 948 25.87 -5.13 -19.88
CA ILE A 948 25.53 -3.75 -19.48
C ILE A 948 24.01 -3.54 -19.54
N VAL A 949 23.37 -3.85 -20.67
CA VAL A 949 21.92 -3.67 -20.86
C VAL A 949 21.10 -4.49 -19.85
N ALA A 950 21.45 -5.76 -19.67
CA ALA A 950 20.73 -6.69 -18.80
C ALA A 950 20.89 -6.31 -17.32
N HIS A 951 22.10 -5.96 -16.87
CA HIS A 951 22.31 -5.55 -15.48
C HIS A 951 21.64 -4.23 -15.14
N TYR A 952 21.65 -3.25 -16.07
CA TYR A 952 20.90 -2.00 -15.89
C TYR A 952 19.39 -2.25 -15.82
N SER A 953 18.85 -3.13 -16.66
CA SER A 953 17.42 -3.46 -16.66
C SER A 953 16.89 -4.12 -15.37
N LEU A 954 17.78 -4.56 -14.48
CA LEU A 954 17.41 -5.08 -13.15
C LEU A 954 17.34 -3.97 -12.08
N PHE A 955 17.72 -2.72 -12.40
CA PHE A 955 17.69 -1.61 -11.44
C PHE A 955 16.30 -1.25 -10.89
N PRO A 956 15.19 -1.37 -11.65
CA PRO A 956 13.83 -1.21 -11.11
C PRO A 956 13.45 -2.23 -10.04
N LEU A 957 14.04 -3.44 -10.06
CA LEU A 957 13.81 -4.49 -9.06
C LEU A 957 14.28 -4.06 -7.66
N LEU A 958 15.28 -3.18 -7.60
CA LEU A 958 15.88 -2.63 -6.38
C LEU A 958 15.50 -1.14 -6.24
N PHE A 959 14.20 -0.89 -6.04
CA PHE A 959 13.61 0.46 -6.03
C PHE A 959 13.90 1.30 -4.78
N LYS A 960 14.39 0.71 -3.69
CA LYS A 960 14.66 1.46 -2.44
C LYS A 960 15.88 2.39 -2.60
N PRO A 961 15.80 3.68 -2.20
CA PRO A 961 16.89 4.65 -2.38
C PRO A 961 18.24 4.21 -1.77
N GLU A 962 18.20 3.56 -0.60
CA GLU A 962 19.36 3.00 0.10
C GLU A 962 20.19 2.04 -0.76
N LEU A 963 19.55 1.31 -1.68
CA LEU A 963 20.20 0.33 -2.56
C LEU A 963 20.75 0.95 -3.85
N THR A 964 20.50 2.24 -4.12
CA THR A 964 20.93 2.91 -5.35
C THR A 964 22.44 2.95 -5.49
N LEU A 965 23.18 3.25 -4.41
CA LEU A 965 24.64 3.17 -4.43
C LEU A 965 25.11 1.73 -4.71
N VAL A 966 24.54 0.75 -4.02
CA VAL A 966 24.92 -0.67 -4.15
C VAL A 966 24.74 -1.17 -5.58
N LYS A 967 23.57 -0.93 -6.21
CA LYS A 967 23.29 -1.41 -7.58
C LYS A 967 24.17 -0.73 -8.64
N ILE A 968 24.41 0.59 -8.51
CA ILE A 968 25.30 1.34 -9.41
C ILE A 968 26.75 0.87 -9.26
N SER A 969 27.28 0.80 -8.03
CA SER A 969 28.65 0.37 -7.77
C SER A 969 28.91 -1.07 -8.24
N LEU A 970 27.99 -2.00 -7.97
CA LEU A 970 28.09 -3.40 -8.41
C LEU A 970 28.07 -3.52 -9.94
N HIS A 971 27.22 -2.74 -10.62
CA HIS A 971 27.14 -2.71 -12.07
C HIS A 971 28.41 -2.15 -12.73
N ILE A 972 28.94 -1.03 -12.24
CA ILE A 972 30.18 -0.42 -12.73
C ILE A 972 31.37 -1.35 -12.49
N ALA A 973 31.49 -1.89 -11.27
CA ALA A 973 32.58 -2.81 -10.90
C ALA A 973 32.57 -4.08 -11.77
N TYR A 974 31.42 -4.74 -11.93
CA TYR A 974 31.30 -5.93 -12.77
C TYR A 974 31.58 -5.64 -14.26
N THR A 975 31.12 -4.48 -14.76
CA THR A 975 31.40 -4.05 -16.15
C THR A 975 32.89 -3.83 -16.37
N ALA A 976 33.57 -3.13 -15.45
CA ALA A 976 35.01 -2.91 -15.50
C ALA A 976 35.79 -4.24 -15.45
N ILE A 977 35.46 -5.13 -14.50
CA ILE A 977 36.05 -6.47 -14.37
C ILE A 977 35.84 -7.27 -15.67
N SER A 978 34.62 -7.27 -16.23
CA SER A 978 34.30 -7.97 -17.48
C SER A 978 35.12 -7.46 -18.66
N VAL A 979 35.24 -6.14 -18.83
CA VAL A 979 36.05 -5.53 -19.90
C VAL A 979 37.53 -5.87 -19.74
N VAL A 980 38.07 -5.77 -18.52
CA VAL A 980 39.49 -6.09 -18.25
C VAL A 980 39.75 -7.58 -18.48
N PHE A 981 38.96 -8.47 -17.88
CA PHE A 981 39.20 -9.91 -17.98
C PHE A 981 39.01 -10.46 -19.39
N LEU A 982 38.02 -9.96 -20.15
CA LEU A 982 37.84 -10.38 -21.55
C LEU A 982 38.89 -9.77 -22.50
N LYS A 983 39.44 -8.57 -22.21
CA LYS A 983 40.64 -8.04 -22.89
C LYS A 983 41.90 -8.88 -22.62
N LEU A 984 42.00 -9.51 -21.44
CA LEU A 984 43.12 -10.39 -21.09
C LEU A 984 43.05 -11.76 -21.78
N LEU A 985 41.88 -12.16 -22.30
CA LEU A 985 41.71 -13.36 -23.14
C LEU A 985 41.76 -13.05 -24.64
N HIS A 986 41.02 -12.02 -25.09
CA HIS A 986 40.81 -11.73 -26.52
C HIS A 986 41.44 -10.39 -26.92
N ARG A 987 42.29 -10.41 -27.95
CA ARG A 987 42.92 -9.19 -28.49
C ARG A 987 42.02 -8.52 -29.54
N GLY A 988 41.49 -7.34 -29.24
CA GLY A 988 40.83 -6.47 -30.23
C GLY A 988 39.93 -5.40 -29.61
N THR A 989 39.31 -4.60 -30.47
CA THR A 989 38.29 -3.62 -30.08
C THR A 989 36.93 -4.31 -29.91
N PHE A 990 36.23 -3.99 -28.81
CA PHE A 990 34.97 -4.66 -28.48
C PHE A 990 33.73 -3.97 -29.07
N PHE A 991 33.75 -2.66 -29.31
CA PHE A 991 32.56 -1.92 -29.75
C PHE A 991 32.79 -1.14 -31.03
N ARG A 992 31.74 -1.08 -31.85
CA ARG A 992 31.61 -0.13 -32.97
C ARG A 992 31.15 1.23 -32.43
N MET A 993 31.35 2.29 -33.20
CA MET A 993 31.01 3.66 -32.77
C MET A 993 29.55 3.80 -32.31
N HIS A 994 28.59 3.26 -33.05
CA HIS A 994 27.17 3.34 -32.69
C HIS A 994 26.81 2.51 -31.44
N GLU A 995 27.52 1.41 -31.19
CA GLU A 995 27.35 0.60 -29.96
C GLU A 995 27.90 1.35 -28.75
N PHE A 996 29.04 2.03 -28.91
CA PHE A 996 29.61 2.87 -27.88
C PHE A 996 28.72 4.08 -27.56
N LEU A 997 28.20 4.77 -28.58
CA LEU A 997 27.26 5.89 -28.41
C LEU A 997 25.96 5.46 -27.72
N TYR A 998 25.44 4.26 -28.03
CA TYR A 998 24.32 3.69 -27.28
C TYR A 998 24.71 3.40 -25.82
N LEU A 999 25.82 2.71 -25.56
CA LEU A 999 26.23 2.41 -24.18
C LEU A 999 26.52 3.68 -23.35
N ALA A 1000 26.94 4.77 -23.99
CA ALA A 1000 27.17 6.07 -23.36
C ALA A 1000 25.89 6.81 -22.91
N GLY A 1001 24.70 6.36 -23.32
CA GLY A 1001 23.43 6.91 -22.83
C GLY A 1001 23.00 6.39 -21.46
N PHE A 1002 23.52 5.25 -20.99
CA PHE A 1002 23.16 4.72 -19.66
C PHE A 1002 23.53 5.66 -18.49
N PRO A 1003 24.71 6.32 -18.44
CA PRO A 1003 24.99 7.35 -17.45
C PRO A 1003 24.02 8.54 -17.50
N ILE A 1004 23.62 8.98 -18.70
CA ILE A 1004 22.68 10.09 -18.88
C ILE A 1004 21.29 9.70 -18.34
N LEU A 1005 20.83 8.50 -18.68
CA LEU A 1005 19.58 7.93 -18.19
C LEU A 1005 19.61 7.76 -16.66
N CYS A 1006 20.71 7.27 -16.09
CA CYS A 1006 20.88 7.14 -14.64
C CYS A 1006 20.81 8.48 -13.90
N VAL A 1007 21.42 9.54 -14.46
CA VAL A 1007 21.33 10.91 -13.94
C VAL A 1007 19.90 11.46 -14.08
N TYR A 1008 19.21 11.15 -15.18
CA TYR A 1008 17.81 11.53 -15.34
C TYR A 1008 16.91 10.87 -14.28
N GLU A 1009 17.01 9.55 -14.14
CA GLU A 1009 16.18 8.73 -13.24
C GLU A 1009 16.36 9.10 -11.76
N ASN A 1010 17.59 9.40 -11.32
CA ASN A 1010 17.91 9.58 -9.90
C ASN A 1010 18.08 11.05 -9.47
N VAL A 1011 18.23 11.99 -10.42
CA VAL A 1011 18.45 13.42 -10.11
C VAL A 1011 17.48 14.32 -10.87
N VAL A 1012 17.52 14.31 -12.21
CA VAL A 1012 16.81 15.32 -13.01
C VAL A 1012 15.29 15.20 -12.84
N HIS A 1013 14.73 13.99 -12.93
CA HIS A 1013 13.28 13.78 -12.92
C HIS A 1013 12.60 14.31 -11.65
N GLY A 1014 13.24 14.12 -10.48
CA GLY A 1014 12.80 14.71 -9.22
C GLY A 1014 13.03 16.23 -9.17
N ALA A 1015 14.22 16.69 -9.58
CA ALA A 1015 14.58 18.11 -9.53
C ALA A 1015 13.68 19.03 -10.37
N ILE A 1016 13.09 18.52 -11.46
CA ILE A 1016 12.16 19.28 -12.32
C ILE A 1016 10.68 19.07 -11.96
N GLY A 1017 10.38 18.43 -10.82
CA GLY A 1017 9.01 18.24 -10.33
C GLY A 1017 8.14 17.27 -11.15
N LEU A 1018 8.72 16.47 -12.04
CA LEU A 1018 7.94 15.50 -12.83
C LEU A 1018 7.50 14.27 -12.03
N GLN A 1019 8.09 14.02 -10.86
CA GLN A 1019 7.77 12.89 -9.99
C GLN A 1019 6.28 12.80 -9.63
N GLU A 1020 5.60 13.94 -9.45
CA GLU A 1020 4.17 13.98 -9.10
C GLU A 1020 3.26 13.80 -10.33
N ARG A 1021 3.69 14.28 -11.51
CA ARG A 1021 2.89 14.26 -12.74
C ARG A 1021 3.06 12.98 -13.55
N LEU A 1022 4.27 12.42 -13.57
CA LEU A 1022 4.67 11.29 -14.41
C LEU A 1022 5.56 10.28 -13.64
N PRO A 1023 5.12 9.77 -12.47
CA PRO A 1023 5.94 8.93 -11.56
C PRO A 1023 6.53 7.67 -12.20
N PHE A 1024 5.91 7.16 -13.26
CA PHE A 1024 6.33 5.95 -13.98
C PHE A 1024 7.13 6.23 -15.27
N LEU A 1025 7.37 7.50 -15.62
CA LEU A 1025 8.19 7.85 -16.78
C LEU A 1025 9.65 7.35 -16.67
N PRO A 1026 10.34 7.41 -15.51
CA PRO A 1026 11.66 6.81 -15.36
C PRO A 1026 11.67 5.33 -15.74
N LEU A 1027 10.75 4.54 -15.17
CA LEU A 1027 10.58 3.10 -15.45
C LEU A 1027 10.32 2.82 -16.95
N LEU A 1028 9.43 3.61 -17.57
CA LEU A 1028 9.14 3.52 -19.00
C LEU A 1028 10.41 3.76 -19.83
N LEU A 1029 11.18 4.80 -19.51
CA LEU A 1029 12.43 5.10 -20.20
C LEU A 1029 13.47 3.99 -19.98
N THR A 1030 13.65 3.48 -18.76
CA THR A 1030 14.54 2.35 -18.46
C THR A 1030 14.21 1.15 -19.35
N SER A 1031 12.93 0.74 -19.39
CA SER A 1031 12.49 -0.45 -20.10
C SER A 1031 12.62 -0.28 -21.62
N VAL A 1032 12.13 0.84 -22.18
CA VAL A 1032 12.23 1.14 -23.62
C VAL A 1032 13.68 1.22 -24.06
N TYR A 1033 14.54 1.91 -23.31
CA TYR A 1033 15.95 2.04 -23.65
C TYR A 1033 16.65 0.69 -23.67
N CYS A 1034 16.46 -0.11 -22.61
CA CYS A 1034 17.04 -1.46 -22.54
C CYS A 1034 16.46 -2.38 -23.63
N ALA A 1035 15.17 -2.27 -23.96
CA ALA A 1035 14.51 -3.12 -24.96
C ALA A 1035 15.11 -2.92 -26.36
N VAL A 1036 15.45 -1.68 -26.73
CA VAL A 1036 16.20 -1.39 -27.97
C VAL A 1036 17.54 -2.14 -27.99
N GLY A 1037 18.27 -2.16 -26.87
CA GLY A 1037 19.52 -2.92 -26.74
C GLY A 1037 19.34 -4.44 -26.83
N VAL A 1038 18.32 -5.01 -26.19
CA VAL A 1038 18.03 -6.46 -26.24
C VAL A 1038 17.61 -6.88 -27.65
N VAL A 1039 16.74 -6.11 -28.32
CA VAL A 1039 16.36 -6.34 -29.74
C VAL A 1039 17.56 -6.22 -30.66
N TYR A 1040 18.42 -5.21 -30.48
CA TYR A 1040 19.65 -5.05 -31.26
C TYR A 1040 20.58 -6.27 -31.11
N PHE A 1041 20.83 -6.71 -29.88
CA PHE A 1041 21.57 -7.94 -29.60
C PHE A 1041 20.93 -9.15 -30.28
N TRP A 1042 19.62 -9.34 -30.13
CA TRP A 1042 18.90 -10.49 -30.69
C TRP A 1042 19.07 -10.57 -32.21
N ILE A 1043 18.79 -9.49 -32.95
CA ILE A 1043 18.94 -9.45 -34.41
C ILE A 1043 20.40 -9.71 -34.80
N ALA A 1044 21.35 -8.97 -34.22
CA ALA A 1044 22.75 -9.03 -34.62
C ALA A 1044 23.40 -10.39 -34.29
N TYR A 1045 23.06 -10.98 -33.15
CA TYR A 1045 23.54 -12.29 -32.72
C TYR A 1045 22.89 -13.43 -33.51
N GLN A 1046 21.59 -13.33 -33.82
CA GLN A 1046 20.89 -14.31 -34.66
C GLN A 1046 21.46 -14.31 -36.09
N VAL A 1047 21.66 -13.13 -36.70
CA VAL A 1047 22.31 -13.01 -38.01
C VAL A 1047 23.73 -13.58 -38.00
N ALA A 1048 24.52 -13.35 -36.94
CA ALA A 1048 25.84 -13.94 -36.80
C ALA A 1048 25.79 -15.48 -36.71
N PHE A 1049 24.88 -16.04 -35.92
CA PHE A 1049 24.69 -17.49 -35.78
C PHE A 1049 24.22 -18.16 -37.08
N LEU A 1050 23.30 -17.53 -37.82
CA LEU A 1050 22.82 -18.02 -39.11
C LEU A 1050 23.92 -17.99 -40.18
N ARG A 1051 24.72 -16.92 -40.22
CA ARG A 1051 25.85 -16.76 -41.16
C ARG A 1051 27.08 -17.59 -40.83
N ALA A 1052 27.26 -18.02 -39.58
CA ALA A 1052 28.37 -18.89 -39.18
C ALA A 1052 28.39 -20.16 -40.05
N SER A 1053 29.50 -20.40 -40.74
CA SER A 1053 29.64 -21.52 -41.67
C SER A 1053 29.67 -22.86 -40.91
N ASN A 1054 29.35 -23.95 -41.60
CA ASN A 1054 29.54 -25.32 -41.07
C ASN A 1054 31.04 -25.73 -40.96
N THR A 1055 31.93 -24.74 -40.93
CA THR A 1055 33.39 -24.85 -41.06
C THR A 1055 34.11 -23.74 -40.27
N GLU A 1056 33.66 -23.43 -39.05
CA GLU A 1056 34.59 -22.96 -37.99
C GLU A 1056 35.60 -24.09 -37.75
N SER A 1057 36.67 -24.12 -38.54
CA SER A 1057 37.86 -24.89 -38.23
C SER A 1057 38.66 -24.17 -37.15
N VAL A 1058 39.36 -24.93 -36.31
CA VAL A 1058 40.22 -24.38 -35.26
C VAL A 1058 41.36 -23.59 -35.90
N THR A 1059 41.22 -22.27 -35.96
CA THR A 1059 42.25 -21.33 -36.44
C THR A 1059 43.15 -20.80 -35.32
N GLU A 1060 43.40 -21.62 -34.30
CA GLU A 1060 44.51 -21.46 -33.35
C GLU A 1060 45.48 -22.64 -33.48
N GLY A 1061 46.17 -22.72 -34.63
CA GLY A 1061 47.06 -23.86 -34.86
C GLY A 1061 47.73 -24.00 -36.22
N LYS A 1062 47.75 -22.97 -37.09
CA LYS A 1062 48.63 -22.87 -38.28
C LYS A 1062 48.47 -21.52 -39.01
N LYS A 1063 49.14 -20.48 -38.50
CA LYS A 1063 49.73 -19.44 -39.35
C LYS A 1063 51.23 -19.40 -39.07
N LYS A 1064 51.95 -20.31 -39.74
CA LYS A 1064 53.39 -20.23 -39.95
C LYS A 1064 53.61 -19.81 -41.40
N LYS A 1065 53.78 -18.51 -41.61
CA LYS A 1065 54.62 -17.84 -42.61
C LYS A 1065 54.48 -16.35 -42.39
#